data_AF-A0A6C1P7U1-F1
#
_entry.id   AF-A0A6C1P7U1-F1
#
_cell.length_a   1.000
_cell.length_b   1.000
_cell.length_c   1.000
_cell.angle_alpha   90.00
_cell.angle_beta   90.00
_cell.angle_gamma   90.00
#
_symmetry.space_group_name_H-M   'P 1'
#
loop_
_entity.id
_entity.type
_entity.pdbx_description
1 polymer ?
#
loop_
_entity_poly.entity_id
_entity_poly.type
_entity_poly.pdbx_seq_one_letter_code
_entity_poly.pdbx_strand_id
1 'polypeptide(L)'
;MNIFVDATTLRGHYSGTGVYTRYLIKGLGHPESGLKVLAFGGDNEQHCAPDFGRQVEWIKTENGPHIALNSKLLGNFKGYTADTSIFPNYFMPPGWPVPSAVTIHDISFITHPQFYSRRMRNWYRIRIRHTLNHANVILTVSETSRGNIITELGAYPERVIVHKPVAPEVLQPGKSPYMKPYLVYIGNMEPKKNLLNLILSYKKAGLGDTDLMLIGKIHASAAWSKRFRTLVGQTPGVHYLGYLPEHEMNNWLVNSSGLINISYVEGFGITQLNALVNGIPVLISRDPALVEISRGYSLTTDPDDIRQTADQLNRLIAVPAEETQVAAAFFRKAYSADAYQQDIGRLTGRLHEFIEPGYHKPAGNGTVKLMDAIISGICYAGVFNSSIHSYKLLQSLPVRLACEKEFRAGLNMLKSGYPDIFNINGNVIALKNLRNQGDMREGQKVRKRHQRLIRLLGSIPWVRALYFSGGTVHGSGIDKHPDLDVFIVTTTGRSWLVYSLIRALSMLTGKSSSLCTNYLVDESAQEIFWQRDHYSAFQLLFLKQVFRKKGTPHIRSFNRWIAGFFPNSPQFEIIGTSEKPDERGLVDWINMAVMFLWIRRWQKSGKRSGHGGMYWDFSRIKLHSNDHRPFIYRRYEELVGKCQKKIKDGEVKPRNTQVW
;
A
#
# COMPACT_ATOMS: atom_id res chain seq x y z
N MET A 1 8.90 20.31 12.97
CA MET A 1 8.69 19.63 11.68
C MET A 1 7.65 20.41 10.89
N ASN A 2 7.97 20.77 9.65
CA ASN A 2 7.10 21.47 8.72
C ASN A 2 6.37 20.45 7.84
N ILE A 3 5.04 20.44 7.87
CA ILE A 3 4.21 19.51 7.11
C ILE A 3 3.43 20.27 6.05
N PHE A 4 3.64 19.91 4.79
CA PHE A 4 2.77 20.38 3.70
C PHE A 4 1.47 19.58 3.65
N VAL A 5 0.34 20.25 3.47
CA VAL A 5 -0.97 19.59 3.29
C VAL A 5 -1.65 20.13 2.04
N ASP A 6 -2.05 19.23 1.13
CA ASP A 6 -2.90 19.59 -0.01
C ASP A 6 -4.34 19.83 0.48
N ALA A 7 -4.68 21.10 0.67
CA ALA A 7 -5.98 21.56 1.16
C ALA A 7 -6.96 21.91 0.03
N THR A 8 -6.68 21.53 -1.22
CA THR A 8 -7.53 21.88 -2.38
C THR A 8 -8.95 21.32 -2.29
N THR A 9 -9.16 20.28 -1.48
CA THR A 9 -10.48 19.71 -1.20
C THR A 9 -11.39 20.63 -0.37
N LEU A 10 -10.84 21.68 0.24
CA LEU A 10 -11.60 22.67 1.00
C LEU A 10 -12.17 23.80 0.12
N ARG A 11 -11.85 23.82 -1.18
CA ARG A 11 -12.36 24.86 -2.10
C ARG A 11 -13.87 24.75 -2.31
N GLY A 12 -14.57 25.87 -2.12
CA GLY A 12 -16.01 25.97 -2.36
C GLY A 12 -16.81 25.18 -1.34
N HIS A 13 -17.86 24.50 -1.80
CA HIS A 13 -18.64 23.60 -0.95
C HIS A 13 -17.97 22.22 -0.90
N TYR A 14 -17.41 21.87 0.24
CA TYR A 14 -16.59 20.68 0.36
C TYR A 14 -17.37 19.44 0.85
N SER A 15 -17.00 18.27 0.34
CA SER A 15 -17.63 16.97 0.62
C SER A 15 -16.99 16.29 1.84
N GLY A 16 -17.34 15.04 2.14
CA GLY A 16 -16.72 14.27 3.24
C GLY A 16 -15.19 14.24 3.22
N THR A 17 -14.57 14.20 2.03
CA THR A 17 -13.10 14.33 1.90
C THR A 17 -12.59 15.69 2.35
N GLY A 18 -13.33 16.77 2.09
CA GLY A 18 -12.96 18.08 2.59
C GLY A 18 -13.16 18.21 4.10
N VAL A 19 -14.22 17.61 4.66
CA VAL A 19 -14.40 17.56 6.12
C VAL A 19 -13.21 16.84 6.76
N TYR A 20 -12.80 15.69 6.22
CA TYR A 20 -11.57 15.00 6.63
C TYR A 20 -10.34 15.92 6.59
N THR A 21 -10.10 16.59 5.46
CA THR A 21 -8.95 17.51 5.32
C THR A 21 -9.00 18.65 6.33
N ARG A 22 -10.18 19.20 6.64
CA ARG A 22 -10.38 20.24 7.67
C ARG A 22 -9.96 19.73 9.04
N TYR A 23 -10.48 18.57 9.47
CA TYR A 23 -10.11 18.00 10.78
C TYR A 23 -8.64 17.59 10.84
N LEU A 24 -8.08 17.08 9.74
CA LEU A 24 -6.65 16.76 9.66
C LEU A 24 -5.79 18.00 9.87
N ILE A 25 -6.08 19.11 9.17
CA ILE A 25 -5.35 20.38 9.34
C ILE A 25 -5.53 20.94 10.76
N LYS A 26 -6.75 20.90 11.30
CA LYS A 26 -7.04 21.33 12.69
C LYS A 26 -6.25 20.53 13.73
N GLY A 27 -6.17 19.21 13.54
CA GLY A 27 -5.41 18.31 14.40
C GLY A 27 -3.91 18.58 14.33
N LEU A 28 -3.37 18.69 13.12
CA LEU A 28 -1.95 18.95 12.91
C LEU A 28 -1.52 20.34 13.39
N GLY A 29 -2.38 21.36 13.24
CA GLY A 29 -2.13 22.73 13.69
C GLY A 29 -2.42 23.00 15.17
N HIS A 30 -2.76 21.98 15.95
CA HIS A 30 -3.02 22.12 17.38
C HIS A 30 -1.72 22.49 18.13
N PRO A 31 -1.72 23.44 19.08
CA PRO A 31 -0.50 23.92 19.72
C PRO A 31 0.42 22.84 20.30
N GLU A 32 -0.18 21.79 20.88
CA GLU A 32 0.52 20.65 21.49
C GLU A 32 1.20 19.72 20.48
N SER A 33 0.88 19.83 19.18
CA SER A 33 1.52 19.02 18.15
C SER A 33 2.98 19.42 17.92
N GLY A 34 3.32 20.70 18.18
CA GLY A 34 4.63 21.28 17.87
C GLY A 34 4.96 21.33 16.37
N LEU A 35 3.94 21.22 15.51
CA LEU A 35 4.08 21.18 14.05
C LEU A 35 3.81 22.54 13.44
N LYS A 36 4.50 22.83 12.33
CA LYS A 36 4.13 23.94 11.44
C LYS A 36 3.45 23.36 10.21
N VAL A 37 2.21 23.75 9.95
CA VAL A 37 1.44 23.24 8.81
C VAL A 37 1.46 24.25 7.68
N LEU A 38 1.87 23.83 6.49
CA LEU A 38 1.84 24.60 5.26
C LEU A 38 0.67 24.10 4.41
N ALA A 39 -0.47 24.80 4.43
CA ALA A 39 -1.68 24.37 3.75
C ALA A 39 -1.83 25.02 2.36
N PHE A 40 -2.01 24.22 1.32
CA PHE A 40 -2.26 24.71 -0.04
C PHE A 40 -3.75 24.63 -0.39
N GLY A 41 -4.45 25.75 -0.27
CA GLY A 41 -5.91 25.85 -0.51
C GLY A 41 -6.32 26.65 -1.75
N GLY A 42 -5.43 27.44 -2.37
CA GLY A 42 -5.81 28.49 -3.34
C GLY A 42 -6.50 29.71 -2.72
N ASP A 43 -7.11 30.55 -3.56
CA ASP A 43 -7.61 31.90 -3.24
C ASP A 43 -8.74 31.99 -2.18
N ASN A 44 -9.19 30.88 -1.59
CA ASN A 44 -10.33 30.83 -0.66
C ASN A 44 -9.92 30.77 0.82
N GLU A 45 -8.96 31.61 1.21
CA GLU A 45 -8.49 31.76 2.60
C GLU A 45 -9.67 32.08 3.55
N GLN A 46 -10.62 32.93 3.13
CA GLN A 46 -11.70 33.45 3.98
C GLN A 46 -12.80 32.44 4.39
N HIS A 47 -13.00 31.34 3.64
CA HIS A 47 -14.02 30.34 3.97
C HIS A 47 -13.46 29.12 4.70
N CYS A 48 -12.14 28.91 4.64
CA CYS A 48 -11.49 27.76 5.25
C CYS A 48 -10.88 28.09 6.60
N ALA A 49 -10.48 29.34 6.87
CA ALA A 49 -9.44 29.64 7.84
C ALA A 49 -9.78 30.26 9.22
N PRO A 50 -11.02 30.44 9.71
CA PRO A 50 -11.20 31.17 10.97
C PRO A 50 -10.63 30.44 12.21
N ASP A 51 -10.53 29.10 12.21
CA ASP A 51 -10.30 28.31 13.44
C ASP A 51 -9.01 27.46 13.48
N PHE A 52 -8.11 27.57 12.50
CA PHE A 52 -6.98 26.62 12.41
C PHE A 52 -5.74 26.97 13.27
N GLY A 53 -5.79 28.05 14.05
CA GLY A 53 -4.71 28.45 14.96
C GLY A 53 -3.48 29.04 14.26
N ARG A 54 -2.54 29.59 15.05
CA ARG A 54 -1.36 30.31 14.55
C ARG A 54 -0.30 29.42 13.89
N GLN A 55 -0.42 28.10 13.99
CA GLN A 55 0.56 27.14 13.47
C GLN A 55 0.30 26.73 12.01
N VAL A 56 -0.81 27.18 11.41
CA VAL A 56 -1.17 26.90 10.02
C VAL A 56 -0.88 28.14 9.16
N GLU A 57 0.03 27.98 8.21
CA GLU A 57 0.38 28.98 7.20
C GLU A 57 -0.24 28.59 5.86
N TRP A 58 -1.02 29.50 5.27
CA TRP A 58 -1.67 29.29 3.98
C TRP A 58 -0.80 29.76 2.83
N ILE A 59 -0.55 28.87 1.87
CA ILE A 59 0.22 29.20 0.66
C ILE A 59 -0.70 29.92 -0.34
N LYS A 60 -0.43 31.21 -0.57
CA LYS A 60 -1.17 32.07 -1.50
C LYS A 60 -0.78 31.79 -2.96
N THR A 61 -1.72 32.04 -3.88
CA THR A 61 -1.49 31.92 -5.32
C THR A 61 -2.08 33.09 -6.08
N GLU A 62 -1.41 33.53 -7.15
CA GLU A 62 -1.96 34.45 -8.14
C GLU A 62 -2.52 33.63 -9.33
N ASN A 63 -3.85 33.60 -9.50
CA ASN A 63 -4.62 33.22 -10.70
C ASN A 63 -4.83 31.71 -11.10
N GLY A 64 -6.11 31.29 -11.14
CA GLY A 64 -6.74 30.56 -12.27
C GLY A 64 -7.04 29.03 -12.17
N PRO A 65 -8.09 28.50 -12.87
CA PRO A 65 -8.84 27.27 -12.54
C PRO A 65 -8.26 25.91 -13.02
N HIS A 66 -8.84 24.85 -12.43
CA HIS A 66 -8.63 23.39 -12.56
C HIS A 66 -8.31 22.90 -14.00
N ILE A 67 -7.14 22.34 -14.29
CA ILE A 67 -6.88 20.88 -14.44
C ILE A 67 -5.37 20.56 -14.23
N ALA A 68 -4.51 21.58 -14.08
CA ALA A 68 -3.06 21.46 -13.92
C ALA A 68 -2.60 21.27 -12.45
N LEU A 69 -3.45 20.73 -11.57
CA LEU A 69 -3.28 20.81 -10.11
C LEU A 69 -1.91 20.29 -9.63
N ASN A 70 -1.39 19.21 -10.21
CA ASN A 70 -0.15 18.61 -9.74
C ASN A 70 1.12 19.40 -10.12
N SER A 71 1.15 20.02 -11.31
CA SER A 71 2.33 20.80 -11.75
C SER A 71 2.36 22.20 -11.14
N LYS A 72 1.18 22.82 -10.93
CA LYS A 72 1.07 24.10 -10.21
C LYS A 72 1.42 23.96 -8.73
N LEU A 73 1.04 22.84 -8.08
CA LEU A 73 1.44 22.53 -6.70
C LEU A 73 2.97 22.54 -6.55
N LEU A 74 3.69 21.85 -7.44
CA LEU A 74 5.16 21.84 -7.46
C LEU A 74 5.76 23.24 -7.71
N GLY A 75 5.15 24.02 -8.60
CA GLY A 75 5.59 25.38 -8.92
C GLY A 75 5.43 26.36 -7.76
N ASN A 76 4.28 26.35 -7.08
CA ASN A 76 3.96 27.24 -5.97
C ASN A 76 4.54 26.76 -4.63
N PHE A 77 4.96 25.50 -4.54
CA PHE A 77 5.76 24.99 -3.44
C PHE A 77 7.22 25.48 -3.50
N LYS A 78 7.70 26.00 -4.64
CA LYS A 78 9.05 26.58 -4.75
C LYS A 78 9.19 27.78 -3.81
N GLY A 79 10.01 27.63 -2.77
CA GLY A 79 10.28 28.67 -1.76
C GLY A 79 9.86 28.28 -0.34
N TYR A 80 9.06 27.22 -0.18
CA TYR A 80 8.71 26.68 1.12
C TYR A 80 9.53 25.44 1.45
N THR A 81 9.97 25.31 2.69
CA THR A 81 10.65 24.12 3.20
C THR A 81 9.66 23.27 4.00
N ALA A 82 9.29 22.11 3.46
CA ALA A 82 8.53 21.10 4.20
C ALA A 82 9.40 19.85 4.39
N ASP A 83 9.36 19.26 5.57
CA ASP A 83 10.03 17.99 5.87
C ASP A 83 9.23 16.82 5.28
N THR A 84 7.92 16.99 5.17
CA THR A 84 7.00 15.97 4.63
C THR A 84 5.73 16.58 4.03
N SER A 85 4.90 15.75 3.41
CA SER A 85 3.64 16.14 2.80
C SER A 85 2.52 15.15 3.07
N ILE A 86 1.29 15.65 3.18
CA ILE A 86 0.08 14.83 3.23
C ILE A 86 -0.86 15.24 2.10
N PHE A 87 -1.20 14.27 1.26
CA PHE A 87 -2.22 14.40 0.21
C PHE A 87 -3.50 13.70 0.66
N PRO A 88 -4.52 14.42 1.13
CA PRO A 88 -5.71 13.81 1.72
C PRO A 88 -6.69 13.23 0.69
N ASN A 89 -6.34 13.19 -0.60
CA ASN A 89 -7.26 12.86 -1.68
C ASN A 89 -6.63 12.01 -2.80
N TYR A 90 -6.41 10.72 -2.53
CA TYR A 90 -6.07 9.62 -3.45
C TYR A 90 -4.76 9.71 -4.22
N PHE A 91 -4.25 10.90 -4.51
CA PHE A 91 -3.18 11.09 -5.48
C PHE A 91 -2.14 12.08 -5.00
N MET A 92 -0.88 11.73 -5.27
CA MET A 92 0.23 12.67 -5.18
C MET A 92 0.69 13.15 -6.57
N PRO A 93 1.29 14.35 -6.67
CA PRO A 93 1.99 14.83 -7.86
C PRO A 93 3.17 13.94 -8.27
N PRO A 94 3.30 13.61 -9.57
CA PRO A 94 4.53 13.01 -10.08
C PRO A 94 5.75 13.90 -9.84
N GLY A 95 6.84 13.31 -9.36
CA GLY A 95 8.08 14.04 -9.09
C GLY A 95 8.06 14.86 -7.79
N TRP A 96 7.12 14.60 -6.88
CA TRP A 96 7.08 15.28 -5.59
C TRP A 96 8.38 15.03 -4.79
N PRO A 97 9.07 16.09 -4.30
CA PRO A 97 10.45 15.99 -3.86
C PRO A 97 10.64 15.51 -2.42
N VAL A 98 9.58 15.50 -1.60
CA VAL A 98 9.66 15.18 -0.17
C VAL A 98 8.85 13.93 0.19
N PRO A 99 9.22 13.20 1.26
CA PRO A 99 8.46 12.05 1.73
C PRO A 99 7.00 12.40 1.96
N SER A 100 6.10 11.53 1.53
CA SER A 100 4.66 11.85 1.47
C SER A 100 3.77 10.74 2.00
N ALA A 101 2.71 11.15 2.68
CA ALA A 101 1.56 10.33 2.98
C ALA A 101 0.40 10.67 2.03
N VAL A 102 -0.32 9.65 1.58
CA VAL A 102 -1.50 9.83 0.72
C VAL A 102 -2.69 9.11 1.33
N THR A 103 -3.80 9.83 1.50
CA THR A 103 -5.04 9.24 2.00
C THR A 103 -5.86 8.65 0.86
N ILE A 104 -6.15 7.35 0.95
CA ILE A 104 -7.09 6.63 0.09
C ILE A 104 -8.32 6.29 0.96
N HIS A 105 -9.44 6.98 0.69
CA HIS A 105 -10.66 6.84 1.50
C HIS A 105 -11.36 5.50 1.27
N ASP A 106 -11.48 5.10 0.01
CA ASP A 106 -12.03 3.82 -0.40
C ASP A 106 -11.45 3.42 -1.76
N ILE A 107 -11.80 2.24 -2.26
CA ILE A 107 -11.46 1.81 -3.61
C ILE A 107 -12.70 1.35 -4.37
N SER A 108 -13.83 2.03 -4.15
CA SER A 108 -15.13 1.70 -4.74
C SER A 108 -15.09 1.71 -6.27
N PHE A 109 -14.18 2.45 -6.90
CA PHE A 109 -13.95 2.40 -8.35
C PHE A 109 -13.35 1.07 -8.85
N ILE A 110 -12.81 0.24 -7.95
CA ILE A 110 -12.34 -1.14 -8.19
C ILE A 110 -13.37 -2.15 -7.72
N THR A 111 -13.87 -2.04 -6.49
CA THR A 111 -14.78 -3.04 -5.90
C THR A 111 -16.20 -2.95 -6.44
N HIS A 112 -16.64 -1.75 -6.85
CA HIS A 112 -17.97 -1.47 -7.37
C HIS A 112 -17.90 -0.73 -8.72
N PRO A 113 -17.27 -1.34 -9.75
CA PRO A 113 -16.99 -0.68 -11.03
C PRO A 113 -18.24 -0.26 -11.79
N GLN A 114 -19.41 -0.81 -11.47
CA GLN A 114 -20.71 -0.47 -12.08
C GLN A 114 -21.12 0.99 -11.85
N PHE A 115 -20.65 1.63 -10.78
CA PHE A 115 -20.97 3.04 -10.49
C PHE A 115 -20.02 4.03 -11.18
N TYR A 116 -19.00 3.54 -11.89
CA TYR A 116 -17.93 4.34 -12.47
C TYR A 116 -17.86 4.12 -13.98
N SER A 117 -17.65 5.20 -14.76
CA SER A 117 -17.43 5.06 -16.21
C SER A 117 -16.12 4.33 -16.49
N ARG A 118 -16.03 3.60 -17.62
CA ARG A 118 -14.79 2.89 -18.03
C ARG A 118 -13.58 3.83 -18.06
N ARG A 119 -13.76 5.04 -18.57
CA ARG A 119 -12.73 6.09 -18.64
C ARG A 119 -12.26 6.50 -17.24
N MET A 120 -13.20 6.73 -16.32
CA MET A 120 -12.90 7.09 -14.93
C MET A 120 -12.13 5.98 -14.22
N ARG A 121 -12.58 4.73 -14.34
CA ARG A 121 -11.89 3.57 -13.73
C ARG A 121 -10.45 3.41 -14.22
N ASN A 122 -10.22 3.54 -15.53
CA ASN A 122 -8.88 3.46 -16.10
C ASN A 122 -7.99 4.61 -15.59
N TRP A 123 -8.54 5.83 -15.52
CA TRP A 123 -7.82 6.98 -14.98
C TRP A 123 -7.44 6.77 -13.50
N TYR A 124 -8.38 6.36 -12.65
CA TYR A 124 -8.11 6.05 -11.23
C TYR A 124 -7.07 4.93 -11.10
N ARG A 125 -7.18 3.84 -11.88
CA ARG A 125 -6.20 2.73 -11.86
C ARG A 125 -4.78 3.16 -12.18
N ILE A 126 -4.60 4.02 -13.19
CA ILE A 126 -3.28 4.51 -13.59
C ILE A 126 -2.71 5.41 -12.49
N ARG A 127 -3.50 6.36 -12.01
CA ARG A 127 -3.08 7.36 -11.02
C ARG A 127 -2.82 6.76 -9.64
N ILE A 128 -3.62 5.78 -9.22
CA ILE A 128 -3.41 5.15 -7.92
C ILE A 128 -2.16 4.27 -7.94
N ARG A 129 -1.80 3.65 -9.07
CA ARG A 129 -0.53 2.91 -9.17
C ARG A 129 0.69 3.81 -8.92
N HIS A 130 0.66 5.03 -9.45
CA HIS A 130 1.70 6.02 -9.15
C HIS A 130 1.75 6.29 -7.63
N THR A 131 0.62 6.57 -7.02
CA THR A 131 0.52 6.80 -5.57
C THR A 131 1.10 5.65 -4.75
N LEU A 132 0.71 4.40 -5.05
CA LEU A 132 1.21 3.22 -4.34
C LEU A 132 2.72 3.01 -4.48
N ASN A 133 3.29 3.40 -5.62
CA ASN A 133 4.70 3.22 -5.90
C ASN A 133 5.60 4.30 -5.25
N HIS A 134 5.05 5.49 -5.01
CA HIS A 134 5.82 6.67 -4.61
C HIS A 134 5.48 7.20 -3.21
N ALA A 135 4.28 6.94 -2.69
CA ALA A 135 3.93 7.33 -1.32
C ALA A 135 4.71 6.47 -0.31
N ASN A 136 5.26 7.14 0.71
CA ASN A 136 5.92 6.47 1.83
C ASN A 136 4.86 5.80 2.72
N VAL A 137 3.75 6.50 2.93
CA VAL A 137 2.63 6.08 3.77
C VAL A 137 1.32 6.21 2.99
N ILE A 138 0.45 5.22 3.15
CA ILE A 138 -0.92 5.25 2.68
C ILE A 138 -1.80 5.39 3.91
N LEU A 139 -2.51 6.49 4.02
CA LEU A 139 -3.55 6.65 5.05
C LEU A 139 -4.86 6.12 4.51
N THR A 140 -5.69 5.58 5.38
CA THR A 140 -7.07 5.22 5.08
C THR A 140 -7.93 5.39 6.31
N VAL A 141 -9.24 5.29 6.15
CA VAL A 141 -10.21 5.76 7.16
C VAL A 141 -10.86 4.62 7.95
N SER A 142 -10.74 3.37 7.50
CA SER A 142 -11.29 2.17 8.16
C SER A 142 -10.41 0.94 7.93
N GLU A 143 -10.52 -0.07 8.81
CA GLU A 143 -9.85 -1.36 8.61
C GLU A 143 -10.40 -2.10 7.38
N THR A 144 -11.69 -1.91 7.08
CA THR A 144 -12.32 -2.37 5.83
C THR A 144 -11.60 -1.79 4.62
N SER A 145 -11.44 -0.46 4.54
CA SER A 145 -10.73 0.18 3.44
C SER A 145 -9.26 -0.24 3.41
N ARG A 146 -8.60 -0.40 4.57
CA ARG A 146 -7.24 -0.93 4.67
C ARG A 146 -7.10 -2.31 4.05
N GLY A 147 -7.99 -3.24 4.43
CA GLY A 147 -8.04 -4.59 3.88
C GLY A 147 -8.19 -4.56 2.36
N ASN A 148 -9.17 -3.81 1.87
CA ASN A 148 -9.43 -3.64 0.43
C ASN A 148 -8.23 -3.05 -0.32
N ILE A 149 -7.56 -2.03 0.23
CA ILE A 149 -6.35 -1.44 -0.35
C ILE A 149 -5.22 -2.48 -0.42
N ILE A 150 -5.02 -3.29 0.62
CA ILE A 150 -3.99 -4.33 0.64
C ILE A 150 -4.31 -5.41 -0.39
N THR A 151 -5.53 -5.95 -0.40
CA THR A 151 -5.91 -7.10 -1.22
C THR A 151 -6.08 -6.75 -2.69
N GLU A 152 -6.76 -5.65 -3.02
CA GLU A 152 -7.12 -5.30 -4.40
C GLU A 152 -6.07 -4.45 -5.10
N LEU A 153 -5.36 -3.58 -4.37
CA LEU A 153 -4.30 -2.75 -4.95
C LEU A 153 -2.91 -3.34 -4.82
N GLY A 154 -2.72 -4.32 -3.92
CA GLY A 154 -1.43 -4.91 -3.61
C GLY A 154 -0.54 -3.96 -2.80
N ALA A 155 -1.12 -3.10 -1.97
CA ALA A 155 -0.37 -2.22 -1.07
C ALA A 155 0.28 -3.05 0.05
N TYR A 156 1.49 -2.65 0.46
CA TYR A 156 2.18 -3.28 1.57
C TYR A 156 1.48 -2.97 2.90
N PRO A 157 1.07 -3.97 3.71
CA PRO A 157 0.29 -3.75 4.94
C PRO A 157 0.93 -2.78 5.93
N GLU A 158 2.26 -2.76 6.03
CA GLU A 158 3.03 -1.90 6.92
C GLU A 158 3.00 -0.42 6.51
N ARG A 159 2.66 -0.14 5.25
CA ARG A 159 2.51 1.23 4.72
C ARG A 159 1.09 1.77 4.82
N VAL A 160 0.09 0.89 5.00
CA VAL A 160 -1.30 1.29 5.08
C VAL A 160 -1.69 1.48 6.55
N ILE A 161 -1.99 2.71 6.94
CA ILE A 161 -2.34 3.10 8.31
C ILE A 161 -3.79 3.57 8.33
N VAL A 162 -4.58 3.03 9.25
CA VAL A 162 -5.91 3.57 9.53
C VAL A 162 -5.77 4.80 10.41
N HIS A 163 -6.29 5.94 9.95
CA HIS A 163 -6.35 7.20 10.67
C HIS A 163 -7.81 7.56 10.90
N LYS A 164 -8.14 8.00 12.13
CA LYS A 164 -9.49 8.43 12.45
C LYS A 164 -9.79 9.71 11.69
N PRO A 165 -10.87 9.76 10.88
CA PRO A 165 -11.06 10.87 9.96
C PRO A 165 -11.56 12.17 10.62
N VAL A 166 -12.08 12.14 11.85
CA VAL A 166 -12.71 13.28 12.53
C VAL A 166 -12.75 13.16 14.06
N ALA A 167 -12.98 14.32 14.71
CA ALA A 167 -13.50 14.44 16.07
C ALA A 167 -14.91 15.08 15.99
N PRO A 168 -16.00 14.29 16.03
CA PRO A 168 -17.36 14.80 15.91
C PRO A 168 -17.71 15.69 17.10
N GLU A 169 -18.41 16.79 16.82
CA GLU A 169 -18.89 17.70 17.86
C GLU A 169 -20.26 17.22 18.38
N VAL A 170 -20.47 17.39 19.69
CA VAL A 170 -21.79 17.24 20.31
C VAL A 170 -22.59 18.48 19.95
N LEU A 171 -23.63 18.29 19.14
CA LEU A 171 -24.50 19.32 18.64
C LEU A 171 -25.53 19.68 19.71
N GLN A 172 -25.76 20.98 19.89
CA GLN A 172 -26.86 21.46 20.71
C GLN A 172 -28.13 21.51 19.85
N PRO A 173 -29.24 20.86 20.26
CA PRO A 173 -30.49 20.94 19.51
C PRO A 173 -31.02 22.37 19.51
N GLY A 174 -31.03 22.99 18.32
CA GLY A 174 -31.70 24.28 18.10
C GLY A 174 -33.21 24.09 17.88
N LYS A 175 -33.89 25.17 17.49
CA LYS A 175 -35.30 25.07 17.04
C LYS A 175 -35.37 24.14 15.83
N SER A 176 -36.25 23.14 15.90
CA SER A 176 -36.48 22.22 14.79
C SER A 176 -36.81 23.00 13.51
N PRO A 177 -36.14 22.71 12.38
CA PRO A 177 -36.41 23.36 11.11
C PRO A 177 -37.71 22.87 10.45
N TYR A 178 -38.33 21.81 11.01
CA TYR A 178 -39.53 21.19 10.47
C TYR A 178 -40.52 20.82 11.58
N MET A 179 -41.81 21.00 11.30
CA MET A 179 -42.86 20.84 12.31
C MET A 179 -43.25 19.38 12.57
N LYS A 180 -43.08 18.50 11.57
CA LYS A 180 -43.39 17.08 11.69
C LYS A 180 -42.13 16.27 12.06
N PRO A 181 -42.26 15.07 12.65
CA PRO A 181 -41.16 14.12 12.75
C PRO A 181 -40.58 13.85 11.36
N TYR A 182 -39.27 13.60 11.28
CA TYR A 182 -38.63 13.28 10.02
C TYR A 182 -37.39 12.40 10.18
N LEU A 183 -37.18 11.54 9.19
CA LEU A 183 -35.92 10.85 8.98
C LEU A 183 -35.06 11.65 8.00
N VAL A 184 -33.74 11.53 8.12
CA VAL A 184 -32.81 12.29 7.27
C VAL A 184 -31.81 11.38 6.57
N TYR A 185 -31.52 11.70 5.31
CA TYR A 185 -30.32 11.25 4.60
C TYR A 185 -29.45 12.48 4.33
N ILE A 186 -28.16 12.37 4.63
CA ILE A 186 -27.17 13.43 4.41
C ILE A 186 -26.03 12.88 3.56
N GLY A 187 -25.90 13.39 2.34
CA GLY A 187 -24.85 13.00 1.41
C GLY A 187 -25.16 13.37 -0.03
N ASN A 188 -24.20 13.17 -0.92
CA ASN A 188 -24.43 13.41 -2.34
C ASN A 188 -25.51 12.46 -2.89
N MET A 189 -26.34 12.97 -3.79
CA MET A 189 -27.32 12.16 -4.53
C MET A 189 -26.62 11.53 -5.72
N GLU A 190 -26.16 10.30 -5.54
CA GLU A 190 -25.43 9.52 -6.55
C GLU A 190 -25.87 8.05 -6.53
N PRO A 191 -25.72 7.30 -7.63
CA PRO A 191 -26.25 5.93 -7.72
C PRO A 191 -25.78 4.99 -6.62
N LYS A 192 -24.51 5.09 -6.19
CA LYS A 192 -23.95 4.22 -5.15
C LYS A 192 -24.54 4.43 -3.76
N LYS A 193 -25.23 5.55 -3.52
CA LYS A 193 -25.91 5.87 -2.25
C LYS A 193 -27.31 5.27 -2.14
N ASN A 194 -27.76 4.58 -3.19
CA ASN A 194 -28.96 3.75 -3.20
C ASN A 194 -30.27 4.47 -2.85
N LEU A 195 -30.36 5.76 -3.21
CA LEU A 195 -31.49 6.61 -2.81
C LEU A 195 -32.81 6.26 -3.50
N LEU A 196 -32.76 5.61 -4.66
CA LEU A 196 -33.98 5.17 -5.33
C LEU A 196 -34.66 4.06 -4.52
N ASN A 197 -33.89 3.07 -4.04
CA ASN A 197 -34.44 2.02 -3.17
C ASN A 197 -34.85 2.59 -1.82
N LEU A 198 -34.15 3.61 -1.30
CA LEU A 198 -34.56 4.28 -0.07
C LEU A 198 -35.96 4.90 -0.20
N ILE A 199 -36.21 5.67 -1.27
CA ILE A 199 -37.52 6.30 -1.49
C ILE A 199 -38.62 5.24 -1.67
N LEU A 200 -38.34 4.15 -2.40
CA LEU A 200 -39.28 3.04 -2.55
C LEU A 200 -39.57 2.34 -1.21
N SER A 201 -38.54 2.17 -0.37
CA SER A 201 -38.67 1.55 0.96
C SER A 201 -39.46 2.45 1.90
N TYR A 202 -39.23 3.75 1.88
CA TYR A 202 -40.02 4.74 2.62
C TYR A 202 -41.49 4.70 2.21
N LYS A 203 -41.76 4.73 0.90
CA LYS A 203 -43.14 4.62 0.37
C LYS A 203 -43.82 3.33 0.84
N LYS A 204 -43.07 2.23 0.89
CA LYS A 204 -43.57 0.93 1.34
C LYS A 204 -43.80 0.89 2.86
N ALA A 205 -42.91 1.52 3.63
CA ALA A 205 -42.96 1.54 5.09
C ALA A 205 -44.21 2.23 5.62
N GLY A 206 -44.68 3.27 4.92
CA GLY A 206 -45.92 3.98 5.26
C GLY A 206 -45.84 4.66 6.63
N LEU A 207 -44.79 5.45 6.88
CA LEU A 207 -44.43 6.02 8.19
C LEU A 207 -45.37 7.13 8.73
N GLY A 208 -46.63 7.17 8.26
CA GLY A 208 -47.64 8.13 8.69
C GLY A 208 -47.19 9.58 8.52
N ASP A 209 -47.08 10.31 9.63
CA ASP A 209 -46.68 11.72 9.68
C ASP A 209 -45.16 11.96 9.66
N THR A 210 -44.34 10.89 9.60
CA THR A 210 -42.88 11.02 9.57
C THR A 210 -42.39 11.17 8.14
N ASP A 211 -41.86 12.35 7.81
CA ASP A 211 -41.36 12.65 6.47
C ASP A 211 -39.90 12.17 6.27
N LEU A 212 -39.43 12.12 5.02
CA LEU A 212 -38.05 11.80 4.64
C LEU A 212 -37.36 13.00 3.99
N MET A 213 -36.30 13.49 4.64
CA MET A 213 -35.50 14.64 4.19
C MET A 213 -34.21 14.17 3.52
N LEU A 214 -34.01 14.55 2.26
CA LEU A 214 -32.82 14.22 1.47
C LEU A 214 -31.96 15.49 1.29
N ILE A 215 -30.82 15.54 1.98
CA ILE A 215 -29.92 16.70 2.03
C ILE A 215 -28.60 16.37 1.32
N GLY A 216 -28.22 17.22 0.36
CA GLY A 216 -26.96 17.15 -0.37
C GLY A 216 -27.07 17.48 -1.86
N LYS A 217 -25.94 17.41 -2.58
CA LYS A 217 -25.87 17.76 -4.00
C LYS A 217 -26.13 16.56 -4.90
N ILE A 218 -26.78 16.78 -6.04
CA ILE A 218 -26.86 15.77 -7.09
C ILE A 218 -25.51 15.65 -7.81
N HIS A 219 -24.92 14.47 -7.74
CA HIS A 219 -23.67 14.08 -8.40
C HIS A 219 -23.90 12.82 -9.25
N ALA A 220 -24.74 12.95 -10.27
CA ALA A 220 -25.14 11.83 -11.12
C ALA A 220 -25.39 12.27 -12.58
N SER A 221 -25.57 11.29 -13.47
CA SER A 221 -25.96 11.56 -14.86
C SER A 221 -27.34 12.23 -14.92
N ALA A 222 -27.58 13.03 -15.96
CA ALA A 222 -28.88 13.71 -16.16
C ALA A 222 -30.06 12.73 -16.11
N ALA A 223 -29.89 11.53 -16.68
CA ALA A 223 -30.91 10.48 -16.67
C ALA A 223 -31.23 10.00 -15.25
N TRP A 224 -30.21 9.72 -14.43
CA TRP A 224 -30.41 9.33 -13.03
C TRP A 224 -31.03 10.47 -12.22
N SER A 225 -30.55 11.70 -12.40
CA SER A 225 -31.06 12.90 -11.73
C SER A 225 -32.53 13.15 -12.03
N LYS A 226 -32.96 12.96 -13.29
CA LYS A 226 -34.37 13.03 -13.69
C LYS A 226 -35.19 11.97 -12.96
N ARG A 227 -34.74 10.71 -12.99
CA ARG A 227 -35.43 9.60 -12.30
C ARG A 227 -35.57 9.84 -10.79
N PHE A 228 -34.51 10.32 -10.15
CA PHE A 228 -34.51 10.68 -8.73
C PHE A 228 -35.56 11.77 -8.43
N ARG A 229 -35.54 12.89 -9.16
CA ARG A 229 -36.50 13.99 -8.96
C ARG A 229 -37.95 13.57 -9.23
N THR A 230 -38.18 12.76 -10.27
CA THR A 230 -39.51 12.21 -10.55
C THR A 230 -40.00 11.36 -9.39
N LEU A 231 -39.15 10.49 -8.85
CA LEU A 231 -39.53 9.61 -7.74
C LEU A 231 -39.82 10.40 -6.45
N VAL A 232 -39.01 11.43 -6.15
CA VAL A 232 -39.26 12.38 -5.06
C VAL A 232 -40.63 13.05 -5.25
N GLY A 233 -40.91 13.63 -6.42
CA GLY A 233 -42.19 14.30 -6.69
C GLY A 233 -43.42 13.37 -6.73
N GLN A 234 -43.23 12.06 -6.89
CA GLN A 234 -44.30 11.06 -6.89
C GLN A 234 -44.53 10.39 -5.53
N THR A 235 -43.72 10.73 -4.52
CA THR A 235 -43.76 10.07 -3.20
C THR A 235 -44.08 11.09 -2.12
N PRO A 236 -45.33 11.15 -1.63
CA PRO A 236 -45.73 12.06 -0.55
C PRO A 236 -44.83 11.91 0.69
N GLY A 237 -44.46 13.03 1.30
CA GLY A 237 -43.59 13.09 2.48
C GLY A 237 -42.09 12.94 2.19
N VAL A 238 -41.67 12.80 0.93
CA VAL A 238 -40.24 12.83 0.55
C VAL A 238 -39.86 14.20 0.04
N HIS A 239 -38.85 14.81 0.66
CA HIS A 239 -38.39 16.16 0.33
C HIS A 239 -36.91 16.16 -0.02
N TYR A 240 -36.56 16.74 -1.16
CA TYR A 240 -35.17 17.00 -1.53
C TYR A 240 -34.82 18.46 -1.26
N LEU A 241 -33.98 18.70 -0.25
CA LEU A 241 -33.64 20.04 0.24
C LEU A 241 -32.43 20.65 -0.47
N GLY A 242 -31.73 19.86 -1.30
CA GLY A 242 -30.49 20.31 -1.92
C GLY A 242 -29.33 20.41 -0.93
N TYR A 243 -28.31 21.17 -1.30
CA TYR A 243 -27.15 21.40 -0.44
C TYR A 243 -27.50 22.41 0.65
N LEU A 244 -27.17 22.06 1.89
CA LEU A 244 -27.24 22.97 3.02
C LEU A 244 -25.83 23.22 3.58
N PRO A 245 -25.53 24.44 4.07
CA PRO A 245 -24.35 24.70 4.88
C PRO A 245 -24.28 23.78 6.11
N GLU A 246 -23.07 23.55 6.63
CA GLU A 246 -22.83 22.61 7.74
C GLU A 246 -23.69 22.91 8.97
N HIS A 247 -23.84 24.18 9.36
CA HIS A 247 -24.64 24.56 10.52
C HIS A 247 -26.14 24.22 10.36
N GLU A 248 -26.73 24.47 9.19
CA GLU A 248 -28.11 24.10 8.88
C GLU A 248 -28.27 22.59 8.82
N MET A 249 -27.35 21.91 8.12
CA MET A 249 -27.32 20.45 8.02
C MET A 249 -27.26 19.79 9.41
N ASN A 250 -26.43 20.32 10.31
CA ASN A 250 -26.32 19.85 11.69
C ASN A 250 -27.61 20.09 12.48
N ASN A 251 -28.29 21.23 12.28
CA ASN A 251 -29.59 21.48 12.90
C ASN A 251 -30.68 20.50 12.40
N TRP A 252 -30.66 20.14 11.11
CA TRP A 252 -31.52 19.10 10.56
C TRP A 252 -31.19 17.72 11.15
N LEU A 253 -29.91 17.38 11.28
CA LEU A 253 -29.48 16.09 11.84
C LEU A 253 -29.92 15.94 13.30
N VAL A 254 -29.60 16.91 14.17
CA VAL A 254 -29.85 16.83 15.62
C VAL A 254 -31.34 16.79 15.98
N ASN A 255 -32.21 17.37 15.14
CA ASN A 255 -33.66 17.35 15.33
C ASN A 255 -34.36 16.18 14.60
N SER A 256 -33.61 15.30 13.92
CA SER A 256 -34.20 14.17 13.19
C SER A 256 -34.58 13.01 14.11
N SER A 257 -35.61 12.24 13.72
CA SER A 257 -35.99 10.98 14.35
C SER A 257 -35.02 9.84 14.03
N GLY A 258 -34.15 10.01 13.04
CA GLY A 258 -33.15 9.01 12.66
C GLY A 258 -32.41 9.37 11.38
N LEU A 259 -31.17 8.92 11.27
CA LEU A 259 -30.34 9.01 10.07
C LEU A 259 -30.39 7.70 9.29
N ILE A 260 -30.48 7.79 7.96
CA ILE A 260 -30.44 6.63 7.06
C ILE A 260 -29.23 6.72 6.13
N ASN A 261 -28.44 5.65 6.05
CA ASN A 261 -27.38 5.47 5.06
C ASN A 261 -27.34 4.03 4.52
N ILE A 262 -28.13 3.76 3.48
CA ILE A 262 -28.20 2.42 2.84
C ILE A 262 -27.32 2.29 1.58
N SER A 263 -26.19 3.00 1.57
CA SER A 263 -25.24 2.99 0.45
C SER A 263 -24.74 1.58 0.12
N TYR A 264 -24.50 1.31 -1.16
CA TYR A 264 -23.91 0.02 -1.58
C TYR A 264 -22.46 -0.14 -1.13
N VAL A 265 -21.72 0.98 -1.08
CA VAL A 265 -20.31 0.98 -0.68
C VAL A 265 -19.92 2.32 -0.06
N GLU A 266 -19.22 2.24 1.06
CA GLU A 266 -18.65 3.40 1.76
C GLU A 266 -17.20 3.12 2.18
N GLY A 267 -16.44 4.19 2.44
CA GLY A 267 -15.11 4.09 3.05
C GLY A 267 -15.14 4.17 4.57
N PHE A 268 -16.13 4.86 5.14
CA PHE A 268 -16.19 5.14 6.59
C PHE A 268 -17.62 5.34 7.11
N GLY A 269 -18.25 6.49 6.82
CA GLY A 269 -19.55 6.87 7.39
C GLY A 269 -19.49 8.05 8.36
N ILE A 270 -18.96 9.20 7.91
CA ILE A 270 -18.82 10.39 8.77
C ILE A 270 -20.17 10.91 9.30
N THR A 271 -21.21 10.90 8.47
CA THR A 271 -22.56 11.32 8.85
C THR A 271 -23.19 10.35 9.86
N GLN A 272 -22.96 9.04 9.69
CA GLN A 272 -23.34 8.03 10.68
C GLN A 272 -22.65 8.27 12.02
N LEU A 273 -21.34 8.52 12.02
CA LEU A 273 -20.60 8.79 13.25
C LEU A 273 -21.14 10.04 13.95
N ASN A 274 -21.42 11.11 13.20
CA ASN A 274 -22.03 12.33 13.76
C ASN A 274 -23.40 12.04 14.37
N ALA A 275 -24.23 11.21 13.74
CA ALA A 275 -25.53 10.82 14.30
C ALA A 275 -25.38 10.04 15.61
N LEU A 276 -24.49 9.05 15.63
CA LEU A 276 -24.24 8.22 16.81
C LEU A 276 -23.70 9.03 17.99
N VAL A 277 -22.76 9.95 17.77
CA VAL A 277 -22.26 10.87 18.82
C VAL A 277 -23.37 11.74 19.43
N ASN A 278 -24.39 12.05 18.64
CA ASN A 278 -25.52 12.88 19.04
C ASN A 278 -26.73 12.08 19.55
N GLY A 279 -26.62 10.75 19.67
CA GLY A 279 -27.70 9.90 20.18
C GLY A 279 -28.89 9.81 19.24
N ILE A 280 -28.64 9.93 17.93
CA ILE A 280 -29.67 9.79 16.89
C ILE A 280 -29.65 8.34 16.39
N PRO A 281 -30.82 7.66 16.32
CA PRO A 281 -30.92 6.33 15.73
C PRO A 281 -30.37 6.30 14.31
N VAL A 282 -29.65 5.23 13.94
CA VAL A 282 -29.10 5.09 12.58
C VAL A 282 -29.51 3.76 11.95
N LEU A 283 -30.00 3.82 10.71
CA LEU A 283 -30.16 2.67 9.82
C LEU A 283 -29.09 2.70 8.74
N ILE A 284 -28.30 1.63 8.65
CA ILE A 284 -27.26 1.45 7.64
C ILE A 284 -27.50 0.24 6.75
N SER A 285 -26.88 0.22 5.57
CA SER A 285 -26.69 -1.03 4.83
C SER A 285 -25.66 -1.93 5.53
N ARG A 286 -25.64 -3.22 5.18
CA ARG A 286 -24.56 -4.15 5.59
C ARG A 286 -23.23 -3.94 4.83
N ASP A 287 -22.94 -2.70 4.43
CA ASP A 287 -21.61 -2.33 3.96
C ASP A 287 -20.57 -2.56 5.09
N PRO A 288 -19.44 -3.24 4.84
CA PRO A 288 -18.52 -3.60 5.91
C PRO A 288 -17.91 -2.38 6.64
N ALA A 289 -17.68 -1.26 5.96
CA ALA A 289 -17.15 -0.06 6.61
C ALA A 289 -18.21 0.59 7.51
N LEU A 290 -19.46 0.71 7.06
CA LEU A 290 -20.55 1.21 7.89
C LEU A 290 -20.79 0.32 9.13
N VAL A 291 -20.72 -1.01 8.96
CA VAL A 291 -20.86 -1.96 10.08
C VAL A 291 -19.70 -1.83 11.07
N GLU A 292 -18.47 -1.73 10.58
CA GLU A 292 -17.26 -1.52 11.41
C GLU A 292 -17.39 -0.27 12.29
N ILE A 293 -17.83 0.85 11.70
CA ILE A 293 -17.98 2.12 12.42
C ILE A 293 -19.19 2.09 13.37
N SER A 294 -20.28 1.41 13.00
CA SER A 294 -21.48 1.30 13.85
C SER A 294 -21.23 0.61 15.18
N ARG A 295 -20.26 -0.32 15.23
CA ARG A 295 -19.98 -1.20 16.39
C ARG A 295 -21.24 -1.91 16.93
N GLY A 296 -22.24 -2.15 16.09
CA GLY A 296 -23.51 -2.80 16.48
C GLY A 296 -24.57 -1.85 17.05
N TYR A 297 -24.31 -0.55 17.15
CA TYR A 297 -25.27 0.46 17.63
C TYR A 297 -26.18 1.02 16.52
N SER A 298 -26.12 0.47 15.31
CA SER A 298 -27.00 0.87 14.19
C SER A 298 -27.85 -0.31 13.74
N LEU A 299 -29.11 -0.03 13.37
CA LEU A 299 -29.92 -0.99 12.65
C LEU A 299 -29.28 -1.26 11.29
N THR A 300 -29.41 -2.50 10.79
CA THR A 300 -28.82 -2.90 9.52
C THR A 300 -29.87 -3.46 8.56
N THR A 301 -29.69 -3.19 7.27
CA THR A 301 -30.52 -3.74 6.20
C THR A 301 -29.67 -4.21 5.03
N ASP A 302 -30.19 -5.15 4.26
CA ASP A 302 -29.69 -5.45 2.93
C ASP A 302 -30.07 -4.28 1.99
N PRO A 303 -29.10 -3.64 1.31
CA PRO A 303 -29.37 -2.50 0.42
C PRO A 303 -30.27 -2.84 -0.78
N ASP A 304 -30.37 -4.12 -1.17
CA ASP A 304 -31.21 -4.55 -2.28
C ASP A 304 -32.63 -4.94 -1.83
N ASP A 305 -32.86 -5.17 -0.53
CA ASP A 305 -34.15 -5.59 0.01
C ASP A 305 -34.99 -4.39 0.48
N ILE A 306 -35.89 -3.95 -0.41
CA ILE A 306 -36.85 -2.87 -0.15
C ILE A 306 -37.81 -3.23 1.00
N ARG A 307 -38.19 -4.50 1.16
CA ARG A 307 -39.13 -4.90 2.22
C ARG A 307 -38.45 -4.84 3.58
N GLN A 308 -37.27 -5.44 3.68
CA GLN A 308 -36.48 -5.38 4.91
C GLN A 308 -36.13 -3.93 5.27
N THR A 309 -35.75 -3.11 4.29
CA THR A 309 -35.47 -1.69 4.54
C THR A 309 -36.71 -0.97 5.06
N ALA A 310 -37.90 -1.24 4.50
CA ALA A 310 -39.15 -0.67 5.00
C ALA A 310 -39.47 -1.08 6.44
N ASP A 311 -39.26 -2.35 6.79
CA ASP A 311 -39.45 -2.85 8.16
C ASP A 311 -38.46 -2.20 9.13
N GLN A 312 -37.20 -2.01 8.70
CA GLN A 312 -36.18 -1.35 9.49
C GLN A 312 -36.42 0.15 9.65
N LEU A 313 -37.05 0.82 8.69
CA LEU A 313 -37.47 2.23 8.84
C LEU A 313 -38.54 2.38 9.93
N ASN A 314 -39.51 1.46 9.99
CA ASN A 314 -40.50 1.42 11.08
C ASN A 314 -39.84 1.16 12.44
N ARG A 315 -38.83 0.29 12.49
CA ARG A 315 -38.05 0.06 13.72
C ARG A 315 -37.22 1.27 14.11
N LEU A 316 -36.64 1.98 13.14
CA LEU A 316 -35.75 3.12 13.37
C LEU A 316 -36.44 4.24 14.16
N ILE A 317 -37.68 4.57 13.80
CA ILE A 317 -38.49 5.60 14.49
C ILE A 317 -38.96 5.17 15.88
N ALA A 318 -38.84 3.88 16.21
CA ALA A 318 -39.25 3.29 17.48
C ALA A 318 -38.07 2.93 18.40
N VAL A 319 -36.83 3.28 18.02
CA VAL A 319 -35.65 3.01 18.85
C VAL A 319 -35.74 3.83 20.16
N PRO A 320 -35.66 3.18 21.34
CA PRO A 320 -35.73 3.88 22.61
C PRO A 320 -34.58 4.88 22.79
N ALA A 321 -34.87 6.04 23.39
CA ALA A 321 -33.86 7.06 23.67
C ALA A 321 -32.72 6.54 24.57
N GLU A 322 -33.01 5.60 25.47
CA GLU A 322 -32.01 4.98 26.36
C GLU A 322 -30.92 4.24 25.56
N GLU A 323 -31.31 3.47 24.53
CA GLU A 323 -30.37 2.76 23.66
C GLU A 323 -29.46 3.73 22.90
N THR A 324 -30.01 4.85 22.42
CA THR A 324 -29.22 5.84 21.69
C THR A 324 -28.29 6.64 22.59
N GLN A 325 -28.66 6.89 23.86
CA GLN A 325 -27.77 7.56 24.81
C GLN A 325 -26.56 6.69 25.20
N VAL A 326 -26.75 5.37 25.33
CA VAL A 326 -25.64 4.43 25.55
C VAL A 326 -24.66 4.48 24.37
N ALA A 327 -25.17 4.43 23.14
CA ALA A 327 -24.35 4.59 21.94
C ALA A 327 -23.61 5.93 21.95
N ALA A 328 -24.31 7.03 22.21
CA ALA A 328 -23.73 8.37 22.23
C ALA A 328 -22.59 8.51 23.24
N ALA A 329 -22.77 8.00 24.47
CA ALA A 329 -21.73 8.02 25.49
C ALA A 329 -20.46 7.27 25.04
N PHE A 330 -20.62 6.11 24.40
CA PHE A 330 -19.50 5.35 23.84
C PHE A 330 -18.76 6.15 22.76
N PHE A 331 -19.48 6.68 21.77
CA PHE A 331 -18.86 7.38 20.64
C PHE A 331 -18.25 8.73 21.04
N ARG A 332 -18.87 9.48 21.96
CA ARG A 332 -18.31 10.71 22.54
C ARG A 332 -16.96 10.46 23.20
N LYS A 333 -16.81 9.34 23.90
CA LYS A 333 -15.52 8.93 24.50
C LYS A 333 -14.52 8.50 23.43
N ALA A 334 -14.92 7.60 22.53
CA ALA A 334 -14.04 6.98 21.54
C ALA A 334 -13.50 7.95 20.46
N TYR A 335 -14.25 9.03 20.19
CA TYR A 335 -13.93 10.08 19.22
C TYR A 335 -13.85 11.47 19.85
N SER A 336 -13.55 11.53 21.16
CA SER A 336 -13.26 12.78 21.87
C SER A 336 -12.09 13.54 21.24
N ALA A 337 -12.00 14.84 21.52
CA ALA A 337 -10.87 15.67 21.09
C ALA A 337 -9.52 15.06 21.54
N ASP A 338 -9.43 14.58 22.78
CA ASP A 338 -8.22 13.92 23.30
C ASP A 338 -7.89 12.65 22.54
N ALA A 339 -8.89 11.79 22.27
CA ALA A 339 -8.68 10.57 21.49
C ALA A 339 -8.25 10.87 20.05
N TYR A 340 -8.70 11.99 19.49
CA TYR A 340 -8.28 12.46 18.18
C TYR A 340 -6.86 13.04 18.20
N GLN A 341 -6.49 13.83 19.22
CA GLN A 341 -5.12 14.33 19.37
C GLN A 341 -4.12 13.19 19.58
N GLN A 342 -4.47 12.16 20.34
CA GLN A 342 -3.67 10.94 20.44
C GLN A 342 -3.52 10.23 19.09
N ASP A 343 -4.57 10.22 18.26
CA ASP A 343 -4.51 9.67 16.91
C ASP A 343 -3.59 10.47 15.99
N ILE A 344 -3.65 11.80 16.06
CA ILE A 344 -2.73 12.71 15.38
C ILE A 344 -1.29 12.47 15.83
N GLY A 345 -1.04 12.34 17.14
CA GLY A 345 0.29 12.03 17.66
C GLY A 345 0.84 10.68 17.16
N ARG A 346 -0.02 9.65 17.07
CA ARG A 346 0.36 8.36 16.46
C ARG A 346 0.64 8.49 14.98
N LEU A 347 -0.21 9.23 14.25
CA LEU A 347 -0.01 9.51 12.84
C LEU A 347 1.33 10.23 12.63
N THR A 348 1.59 11.31 13.34
CA THR A 348 2.80 12.14 13.18
C THR A 348 4.05 11.37 13.60
N GLY A 349 3.99 10.57 14.66
CA GLY A 349 5.08 9.65 15.03
C GLY A 349 5.37 8.62 13.94
N ARG A 350 4.33 8.02 13.34
CA ARG A 350 4.48 7.10 12.21
C ARG A 350 4.99 7.80 10.96
N LEU A 351 4.53 9.01 10.67
CA LEU A 351 5.06 9.80 9.57
C LEU A 351 6.54 10.07 9.81
N HIS A 352 6.90 10.56 11.00
CA HIS A 352 8.27 10.87 11.39
C HIS A 352 9.19 9.67 11.22
N GLU A 353 8.74 8.49 11.67
CA GLU A 353 9.35 7.21 11.36
C GLU A 353 9.68 7.14 9.86
N PHE A 354 8.72 7.21 8.94
CA PHE A 354 9.00 7.11 7.49
C PHE A 354 9.75 8.30 6.84
N ILE A 355 9.92 9.43 7.54
CA ILE A 355 10.49 10.69 7.01
C ILE A 355 11.96 10.86 7.38
N GLU A 356 12.39 10.38 8.56
CA GLU A 356 13.79 10.53 8.95
C GLU A 356 14.74 9.97 7.88
N PRO A 357 15.82 10.69 7.52
CA PRO A 357 16.84 10.20 6.60
C PRO A 357 17.54 9.00 7.23
N GLY A 358 16.96 7.80 7.02
CA GLY A 358 17.35 6.61 7.76
C GLY A 358 16.25 5.57 7.95
N TYR A 359 14.97 5.87 7.67
CA TYR A 359 13.90 4.86 7.76
C TYR A 359 13.84 3.92 6.56
N HIS A 360 14.91 3.15 6.48
CA HIS A 360 14.77 1.73 6.21
C HIS A 360 13.97 1.12 7.36
N LYS A 361 12.97 0.28 7.01
CA LYS A 361 12.46 -0.89 7.75
C LYS A 361 12.89 -0.96 9.22
N PRO A 362 12.00 -1.09 10.22
CA PRO A 362 12.31 -0.89 11.65
C PRO A 362 13.69 -1.46 12.01
N ALA A 363 14.66 -0.56 12.08
CA ALA A 363 15.80 -0.72 12.96
C ALA A 363 15.25 -0.30 14.31
N GLY A 364 15.15 -1.26 15.24
CA GLY A 364 14.85 -0.94 16.62
C GLY A 364 15.83 0.13 17.12
N ASN A 365 15.29 1.04 17.92
CA ASN A 365 16.03 2.09 18.62
C ASN A 365 17.41 1.62 19.11
N GLY A 366 18.43 2.40 18.80
CA GLY A 366 19.73 2.43 19.46
C GLY A 366 20.60 1.21 19.23
N THR A 367 21.76 1.37 18.56
CA THR A 367 22.83 0.35 18.59
C THR A 367 22.30 -1.08 18.43
N VAL A 368 21.68 -1.42 17.29
CA VAL A 368 21.83 -2.79 16.80
C VAL A 368 23.33 -2.94 16.66
N LYS A 369 23.97 -3.58 17.65
CA LYS A 369 25.43 -3.68 17.72
C LYS A 369 25.84 -4.24 16.35
N LEU A 370 26.83 -3.66 15.70
CA LEU A 370 27.41 -4.20 14.47
C LEU A 370 27.49 -5.74 14.47
N MET A 371 27.78 -6.30 15.64
CA MET A 371 27.71 -7.73 15.97
C MET A 371 26.37 -8.38 15.61
N ASP A 372 25.22 -7.86 16.02
CA ASP A 372 23.90 -8.39 15.69
C ASP A 372 23.62 -8.35 14.19
N ALA A 373 24.08 -7.32 13.48
CA ALA A 373 23.97 -7.24 12.03
C ALA A 373 24.84 -8.30 11.33
N ILE A 374 26.08 -8.49 11.80
CA ILE A 374 26.99 -9.53 11.30
C ILE A 374 26.41 -10.92 11.58
N ILE A 375 25.93 -11.18 12.81
CA ILE A 375 25.30 -12.44 13.21
C ILE A 375 24.07 -12.73 12.35
N SER A 376 23.22 -11.72 12.14
CA SER A 376 22.06 -11.80 11.26
C SER A 376 22.44 -12.20 9.84
N GLY A 377 23.46 -11.56 9.25
CA GLY A 377 23.96 -11.91 7.93
C GLY A 377 24.54 -13.34 7.84
N ILE A 378 25.23 -13.80 8.89
CA ILE A 378 25.74 -15.18 8.98
C ILE A 378 24.57 -16.19 9.10
N CYS A 379 23.58 -15.88 9.94
CA CYS A 379 22.39 -16.72 10.13
C CYS A 379 21.57 -16.82 8.85
N TYR A 380 21.47 -15.74 8.08
CA TYR A 380 20.82 -15.73 6.78
C TYR A 380 21.49 -16.69 5.79
N ALA A 381 22.83 -16.70 5.74
CA ALA A 381 23.57 -17.72 4.96
C ALA A 381 23.32 -19.14 5.49
N GLY A 382 23.20 -19.28 6.82
CA GLY A 382 22.88 -20.52 7.51
C GLY A 382 21.50 -21.10 7.17
N VAL A 383 20.51 -20.29 6.77
CA VAL A 383 19.21 -20.78 6.28
C VAL A 383 19.39 -21.75 5.11
N PHE A 384 20.42 -21.50 4.29
CA PHE A 384 20.75 -22.28 3.10
C PHE A 384 21.80 -23.38 3.37
N ASN A 385 22.14 -23.66 4.64
CA ASN A 385 23.22 -24.57 5.01
C ASN A 385 24.56 -24.26 4.30
N SER A 386 24.84 -22.96 4.08
CA SER A 386 26.00 -22.51 3.32
C SER A 386 26.95 -21.66 4.16
N SER A 387 28.22 -21.67 3.75
CA SER A 387 29.16 -20.61 4.12
C SER A 387 28.93 -19.34 3.29
N ILE A 388 29.34 -18.19 3.82
CA ILE A 388 29.33 -16.90 3.14
C ILE A 388 30.73 -16.31 3.12
N HIS A 389 31.12 -15.72 1.99
CA HIS A 389 32.40 -15.02 1.89
C HIS A 389 32.28 -13.64 2.57
N SER A 390 33.34 -13.21 3.25
CA SER A 390 33.45 -11.91 3.93
C SER A 390 32.92 -10.73 3.13
N TYR A 391 33.33 -10.57 1.85
CA TYR A 391 32.83 -9.49 1.00
C TYR A 391 31.32 -9.58 0.72
N LYS A 392 30.74 -10.79 0.59
CA LYS A 392 29.30 -10.97 0.40
C LYS A 392 28.56 -10.62 1.68
N LEU A 393 29.07 -11.05 2.83
CA LEU A 393 28.50 -10.72 4.12
C LEU A 393 28.48 -9.19 4.31
N LEU A 394 29.61 -8.52 4.10
CA LEU A 394 29.72 -7.06 4.13
C LEU A 394 28.68 -6.37 3.24
N GLN A 395 28.59 -6.79 1.97
CA GLN A 395 27.65 -6.21 0.99
C GLN A 395 26.18 -6.46 1.33
N SER A 396 25.87 -7.43 2.19
CA SER A 396 24.50 -7.82 2.57
C SER A 396 24.16 -7.49 4.03
N LEU A 397 24.97 -6.67 4.70
CA LEU A 397 24.61 -6.16 6.02
C LEU A 397 23.49 -5.13 5.90
N PRO A 398 22.48 -5.15 6.80
CA PRO A 398 21.40 -4.19 6.84
C PRO A 398 21.80 -2.83 7.42
N VAL A 399 23.05 -2.70 7.90
CA VAL A 399 23.61 -1.48 8.49
C VAL A 399 24.73 -0.93 7.60
N ARG A 400 24.79 0.38 7.43
CA ARG A 400 25.88 1.04 6.70
C ARG A 400 27.11 1.06 7.59
N LEU A 401 28.25 0.64 7.07
CA LEU A 401 29.51 0.74 7.80
C LEU A 401 30.27 2.00 7.41
N ALA A 402 31.01 2.57 8.38
CA ALA A 402 31.88 3.71 8.12
C ALA A 402 33.12 3.29 7.32
N CYS A 403 33.69 2.12 7.63
CA CYS A 403 34.83 1.54 6.92
C CYS A 403 34.89 0.01 7.04
N GLU A 404 35.67 -0.63 6.17
CA GLU A 404 35.89 -2.09 6.21
C GLU A 404 36.59 -2.55 7.49
N LYS A 405 37.38 -1.67 8.14
CA LYS A 405 38.07 -1.99 9.41
C LYS A 405 37.09 -2.34 10.53
N GLU A 406 35.95 -1.66 10.57
CA GLU A 406 34.87 -1.89 11.53
C GLU A 406 34.29 -3.31 11.39
N PHE A 407 34.01 -3.72 10.15
CA PHE A 407 33.55 -5.07 9.82
C PHE A 407 34.54 -6.15 10.25
N ARG A 408 35.83 -5.95 9.95
CA ARG A 408 36.90 -6.89 10.32
C ARG A 408 37.05 -7.01 11.83
N ALA A 409 36.90 -5.92 12.58
CA ALA A 409 36.90 -5.93 14.04
C ALA A 409 35.74 -6.79 14.58
N GLY A 410 34.52 -6.60 14.07
CA GLY A 410 33.36 -7.41 14.46
C GLY A 410 33.53 -8.90 14.15
N LEU A 411 34.09 -9.26 12.99
CA LEU A 411 34.40 -10.65 12.66
C LEU A 411 35.46 -11.25 13.59
N ASN A 412 36.51 -10.49 13.94
CA ASN A 412 37.53 -10.95 14.88
C ASN A 412 36.95 -11.18 16.27
N MET A 413 36.03 -10.30 16.74
CA MET A 413 35.32 -10.48 18.01
C MET A 413 34.45 -11.73 18.01
N LEU A 414 33.74 -12.03 16.91
CA LEU A 414 32.97 -13.28 16.82
C LEU A 414 33.88 -14.51 16.80
N LYS A 415 35.03 -14.42 16.11
CA LYS A 415 36.01 -15.50 16.01
C LYS A 415 36.64 -15.83 17.36
N SER A 416 37.00 -14.83 18.15
CA SER A 416 37.63 -15.02 19.47
C SER A 416 36.61 -15.29 20.58
N GLY A 417 35.46 -14.61 20.55
CA GLY A 417 34.46 -14.66 21.61
C GLY A 417 33.50 -15.85 21.52
N TYR A 418 33.20 -16.34 20.31
CA TYR A 418 32.20 -17.39 20.10
C TYR A 418 32.64 -18.48 19.09
N PRO A 419 33.82 -19.10 19.27
CA PRO A 419 34.36 -20.10 18.35
C PRO A 419 33.52 -21.39 18.28
N ASP A 420 32.58 -21.60 19.19
CA ASP A 420 31.64 -22.74 19.21
C ASP A 420 30.33 -22.49 18.43
N ILE A 421 30.09 -21.24 18.05
CA ILE A 421 28.93 -20.84 17.26
C ILE A 421 29.35 -20.57 15.81
N PHE A 422 30.45 -19.85 15.62
CA PHE A 422 30.91 -19.38 14.32
C PHE A 422 32.23 -20.03 13.90
N ASN A 423 32.32 -20.42 12.63
CA ASN A 423 33.55 -20.82 11.98
C ASN A 423 33.98 -19.71 11.01
N ILE A 424 35.03 -18.97 11.36
CA ILE A 424 35.58 -17.86 10.58
C ILE A 424 37.02 -18.23 10.17
N ASN A 425 37.20 -18.71 8.94
CA ASN A 425 38.49 -19.11 8.38
C ASN A 425 38.86 -18.24 7.17
N GLY A 426 39.79 -17.30 7.39
CA GLY A 426 40.15 -16.29 6.41
C GLY A 426 38.92 -15.52 5.95
N ASN A 427 38.56 -15.73 4.69
CA ASN A 427 37.44 -15.05 4.04
C ASN A 427 36.12 -15.83 4.07
N VAL A 428 36.10 -17.06 4.61
CA VAL A 428 34.92 -17.93 4.61
C VAL A 428 34.34 -17.99 6.02
N ILE A 429 33.04 -17.71 6.13
CA ILE A 429 32.31 -17.57 7.40
C ILE A 429 31.10 -18.50 7.39
N ALA A 430 30.88 -19.27 8.47
CA ALA A 430 29.75 -20.20 8.58
C ALA A 430 29.32 -20.43 10.04
N LEU A 431 28.16 -21.05 10.24
CA LEU A 431 27.73 -21.60 11.53
C LEU A 431 28.34 -23.00 11.75
N LYS A 432 28.88 -23.27 12.94
CA LYS A 432 29.69 -24.48 13.24
C LYS A 432 28.91 -25.81 13.14
N ASN A 433 27.61 -25.80 13.44
CA ASN A 433 26.77 -27.02 13.54
C ASN A 433 25.95 -27.35 12.28
N LEU A 434 26.10 -26.59 11.19
CA LEU A 434 25.42 -26.93 9.93
C LEU A 434 26.28 -27.95 9.17
N ARG A 435 25.85 -29.22 9.21
CA ARG A 435 26.39 -30.32 8.39
C ARG A 435 26.17 -30.00 6.90
N ASN A 436 27.15 -29.33 6.31
CA ASN A 436 27.66 -29.51 4.96
C ASN A 436 28.55 -28.32 4.68
N GLN A 437 29.85 -28.55 4.56
CA GLN A 437 30.74 -27.67 3.84
C GLN A 437 30.38 -27.79 2.35
N GLY A 438 29.23 -27.21 1.97
CA GLY A 438 28.77 -27.02 0.59
C GLY A 438 29.76 -26.10 -0.11
N ASP A 439 30.80 -26.73 -0.61
CA ASP A 439 32.03 -26.18 -1.14
C ASP A 439 31.72 -25.19 -2.29
N MET A 440 32.43 -24.06 -2.41
CA MET A 440 32.33 -23.18 -3.60
C MET A 440 32.56 -23.94 -4.93
N ARG A 441 33.14 -25.15 -4.84
CA ARG A 441 33.28 -26.12 -5.92
C ARG A 441 31.94 -26.63 -6.48
N GLU A 442 30.85 -26.63 -5.72
CA GLU A 442 29.54 -27.13 -6.17
C GLU A 442 28.90 -26.23 -7.22
N GLY A 443 29.00 -24.90 -7.08
CA GLY A 443 28.55 -23.95 -8.10
C GLY A 443 29.35 -24.04 -9.42
N GLN A 444 30.61 -24.49 -9.37
CA GLN A 444 31.38 -24.81 -10.59
C GLN A 444 30.92 -26.13 -11.22
N LYS A 445 30.60 -27.15 -10.42
CA LYS A 445 30.04 -28.43 -10.88
C LYS A 445 28.66 -28.24 -11.54
N VAL A 446 27.78 -27.40 -10.98
CA VAL A 446 26.48 -27.05 -11.58
C VAL A 446 26.66 -26.37 -12.95
N ARG A 447 27.64 -25.45 -13.07
CA ARG A 447 27.94 -24.79 -14.36
C ARG A 447 28.40 -25.79 -15.43
N LYS A 448 29.25 -26.76 -15.06
CA LYS A 448 29.68 -27.83 -15.97
C LYS A 448 28.50 -28.74 -16.36
N ARG A 449 27.66 -29.14 -15.39
CA ARG A 449 26.48 -30.00 -15.60
C ARG A 449 25.46 -29.38 -16.56
N HIS A 450 25.26 -28.06 -16.52
CA HIS A 450 24.27 -27.36 -17.35
C HIS A 450 24.86 -26.60 -18.55
N GLN A 451 26.16 -26.74 -18.84
CA GLN A 451 26.85 -25.90 -19.83
C GLN A 451 26.23 -25.95 -21.25
N ARG A 452 25.69 -27.10 -21.66
CA ARG A 452 25.00 -27.24 -22.96
C ARG A 452 23.68 -26.44 -22.98
N LEU A 453 22.90 -26.53 -21.90
CA LEU A 453 21.63 -25.81 -21.76
C LEU A 453 21.85 -24.29 -21.72
N ILE A 454 22.90 -23.86 -21.02
CA ILE A 454 23.29 -22.45 -20.93
C ILE A 454 23.63 -21.87 -22.30
N ARG A 455 24.42 -22.61 -23.10
CA ARG A 455 24.74 -22.20 -24.47
C ARG A 455 23.49 -22.10 -25.33
N LEU A 456 22.58 -23.06 -25.20
CA LEU A 456 21.32 -23.11 -25.94
C LEU A 456 20.37 -21.96 -25.56
N LEU A 457 20.26 -21.60 -24.27
CA LEU A 457 19.50 -20.43 -23.82
C LEU A 457 20.12 -19.12 -24.34
N GLY A 458 21.46 -19.05 -24.37
CA GLY A 458 22.17 -17.88 -24.90
C GLY A 458 22.06 -17.71 -26.41
N SER A 459 21.79 -18.78 -27.16
CA SER A 459 21.56 -18.72 -28.60
C SER A 459 20.13 -18.40 -29.00
N ILE A 460 19.17 -18.36 -28.06
CA ILE A 460 17.78 -17.97 -28.38
C ILE A 460 17.79 -16.53 -28.91
N PRO A 461 17.14 -16.26 -30.06
CA PRO A 461 16.98 -14.90 -30.57
C PRO A 461 16.39 -13.98 -29.50
N TRP A 462 16.82 -12.71 -29.48
CA TRP A 462 16.40 -11.72 -28.49
C TRP A 462 16.83 -11.94 -27.05
N VAL A 463 17.54 -13.01 -26.68
CA VAL A 463 18.18 -13.06 -25.35
C VAL A 463 19.41 -12.14 -25.34
N ARG A 464 19.47 -11.27 -24.33
CA ARG A 464 20.47 -10.19 -24.19
C ARG A 464 21.39 -10.42 -22.99
N ALA A 465 20.87 -10.95 -21.89
CA ALA A 465 21.68 -11.38 -20.76
C ALA A 465 21.06 -12.58 -20.05
N LEU A 466 21.90 -13.37 -19.39
CA LEU A 466 21.52 -14.52 -18.58
C LEU A 466 22.27 -14.48 -17.25
N TYR A 467 21.54 -14.63 -16.15
CA TYR A 467 22.06 -14.73 -14.80
C TYR A 467 21.49 -15.97 -14.10
N PHE A 468 22.18 -16.46 -13.08
CA PHE A 468 21.67 -17.49 -12.16
C PHE A 468 21.35 -16.90 -10.79
N SER A 469 20.28 -17.44 -10.20
CA SER A 469 19.88 -17.23 -8.81
C SER A 469 19.70 -18.57 -8.10
N GLY A 470 19.32 -18.54 -6.82
CA GLY A 470 18.84 -19.72 -6.09
C GLY A 470 19.90 -20.53 -5.33
N GLY A 471 19.40 -21.57 -4.67
CA GLY A 471 20.18 -22.44 -3.77
C GLY A 471 21.41 -23.10 -4.39
N THR A 472 21.42 -23.31 -5.70
CA THR A 472 22.56 -23.83 -6.47
C THR A 472 23.74 -22.88 -6.61
N VAL A 473 23.50 -21.56 -6.51
CA VAL A 473 24.56 -20.54 -6.45
C VAL A 473 25.13 -20.43 -5.03
N HIS A 474 24.36 -20.87 -4.03
CA HIS A 474 24.68 -20.85 -2.61
C HIS A 474 25.00 -22.23 -2.01
N GLY A 475 25.18 -23.30 -2.81
CA GLY A 475 25.56 -24.63 -2.30
C GLY A 475 24.53 -25.29 -1.35
N SER A 476 23.25 -24.96 -1.48
CA SER A 476 22.22 -25.40 -0.53
C SER A 476 21.51 -26.67 -0.98
N GLY A 477 21.61 -27.73 -0.18
CA GLY A 477 20.87 -29.00 -0.36
C GLY A 477 19.39 -28.95 0.05
N ILE A 478 18.71 -27.81 -0.11
CA ILE A 478 17.27 -27.69 0.25
C ILE A 478 16.39 -28.48 -0.75
N ASP A 479 16.81 -28.57 -2.01
CA ASP A 479 16.12 -29.37 -3.03
C ASP A 479 17.00 -30.55 -3.48
N LYS A 480 16.50 -31.78 -3.29
CA LYS A 480 17.17 -33.02 -3.74
C LYS A 480 17.33 -33.11 -5.27
N HIS A 481 16.68 -32.22 -6.03
CA HIS A 481 16.86 -32.05 -7.47
C HIS A 481 16.86 -30.56 -7.82
N PRO A 482 18.02 -29.93 -8.04
CA PRO A 482 18.05 -28.48 -8.20
C PRO A 482 17.61 -28.07 -9.61
N ASP A 483 16.43 -27.50 -9.72
CA ASP A 483 16.07 -26.68 -10.88
C ASP A 483 17.05 -25.51 -11.00
N LEU A 484 17.50 -25.23 -12.23
CA LEU A 484 18.34 -24.07 -12.49
C LEU A 484 17.44 -22.82 -12.56
N ASP A 485 17.49 -21.98 -11.52
CA ASP A 485 16.79 -20.70 -11.48
C ASP A 485 17.50 -19.66 -12.35
N VAL A 486 16.93 -19.40 -13.52
CA VAL A 486 17.49 -18.43 -14.47
C VAL A 486 16.78 -17.09 -14.42
N PHE A 487 17.57 -16.03 -14.47
CA PHE A 487 17.13 -14.67 -14.75
C PHE A 487 17.55 -14.31 -16.17
N ILE A 488 16.59 -13.97 -17.02
CA ILE A 488 16.80 -13.70 -18.45
C ILE A 488 16.41 -12.25 -18.75
N VAL A 489 17.31 -11.52 -19.41
CA VAL A 489 17.01 -10.21 -20.00
C VAL A 489 16.86 -10.41 -21.50
N THR A 490 15.73 -9.97 -22.06
CA THR A 490 15.42 -10.05 -23.49
C THR A 490 15.44 -8.67 -24.14
N THR A 491 15.50 -8.62 -25.47
CA THR A 491 15.19 -7.40 -26.21
C THR A 491 13.78 -6.91 -25.85
N THR A 492 13.60 -5.59 -25.82
CA THR A 492 12.32 -4.92 -25.54
C THR A 492 11.18 -5.53 -26.35
N GLY A 493 10.09 -5.92 -25.67
CA GLY A 493 8.90 -6.50 -26.29
C GLY A 493 9.02 -7.95 -26.77
N ARG A 494 10.09 -8.69 -26.41
CA ARG A 494 10.32 -10.08 -26.87
C ARG A 494 10.17 -11.13 -25.77
N SER A 495 9.77 -10.73 -24.57
CA SER A 495 9.72 -11.62 -23.40
C SER A 495 8.84 -12.85 -23.59
N TRP A 496 7.68 -12.70 -24.20
CA TRP A 496 6.70 -13.79 -24.39
C TRP A 496 7.10 -14.77 -25.49
N LEU A 497 7.74 -14.28 -26.56
CA LEU A 497 8.34 -15.13 -27.59
C LEU A 497 9.47 -15.98 -27.01
N VAL A 498 10.41 -15.35 -26.28
CA VAL A 498 11.52 -16.07 -25.63
C VAL A 498 10.98 -17.08 -24.62
N TYR A 499 9.99 -16.70 -23.80
CA TYR A 499 9.34 -17.62 -22.87
C TYR A 499 8.76 -18.85 -23.58
N SER A 500 8.06 -18.64 -24.70
CA SER A 500 7.45 -19.72 -25.49
C SER A 500 8.50 -20.63 -26.11
N LEU A 501 9.59 -20.08 -26.64
CA LEU A 501 10.71 -20.85 -27.16
C LEU A 501 11.38 -21.68 -26.07
N ILE A 502 11.61 -21.11 -24.88
CA ILE A 502 12.15 -21.85 -23.74
C ILE A 502 11.21 -23.01 -23.36
N ARG A 503 9.90 -22.78 -23.34
CA ARG A 503 8.91 -23.84 -23.08
C ARG A 503 8.90 -24.92 -24.15
N ALA A 504 8.96 -24.57 -25.43
CA ALA A 504 9.04 -25.52 -26.53
C ALA A 504 10.33 -26.36 -26.46
N LEU A 505 11.47 -25.72 -26.24
CA LEU A 505 12.77 -26.39 -26.07
C LEU A 505 12.76 -27.33 -24.86
N SER A 506 12.15 -26.90 -23.76
CA SER A 506 12.00 -27.71 -22.54
C SER A 506 11.12 -28.95 -22.77
N MET A 507 10.04 -28.82 -23.55
CA MET A 507 9.19 -29.95 -23.97
C MET A 507 9.92 -30.92 -24.92
N LEU A 508 10.61 -30.39 -25.95
CA LEU A 508 11.33 -31.19 -26.94
C LEU A 508 12.52 -31.97 -26.37
N THR A 509 13.18 -31.42 -25.35
CA THR A 509 14.37 -32.04 -24.74
C THR A 509 14.05 -33.00 -23.59
N GLY A 510 12.77 -33.13 -23.20
CA GLY A 510 12.36 -33.91 -22.03
C GLY A 510 12.89 -33.37 -20.69
N LYS A 511 13.38 -32.12 -20.66
CA LYS A 511 14.05 -31.48 -19.52
C LYS A 511 13.17 -30.44 -18.82
N SER A 512 11.88 -30.71 -18.72
CA SER A 512 10.89 -29.82 -18.09
C SER A 512 11.12 -29.60 -16.60
N SER A 513 11.83 -30.52 -15.94
CA SER A 513 12.13 -30.52 -14.51
C SER A 513 13.60 -30.16 -14.19
N SER A 514 14.31 -29.46 -15.08
CA SER A 514 15.69 -29.03 -14.82
C SER A 514 15.97 -27.55 -15.07
N LEU A 515 14.96 -26.79 -15.51
CA LEU A 515 15.10 -25.37 -15.85
C LEU A 515 13.87 -24.60 -15.40
N CYS A 516 14.05 -23.77 -14.38
CA CYS A 516 13.02 -22.86 -13.91
C CYS A 516 13.36 -21.43 -14.36
N THR A 517 12.55 -20.87 -15.26
CA THR A 517 12.63 -19.44 -15.58
C THR A 517 12.04 -18.64 -14.41
N ASN A 518 12.89 -18.27 -13.45
CA ASN A 518 12.47 -17.53 -12.26
C ASN A 518 12.08 -16.09 -12.62
N TYR A 519 12.91 -15.42 -13.44
CA TYR A 519 12.59 -14.10 -13.98
C TYR A 519 12.93 -14.02 -15.46
N LEU A 520 12.03 -13.44 -16.23
CA LEU A 520 12.25 -13.09 -17.61
C LEU A 520 11.70 -11.68 -17.84
N VAL A 521 12.59 -10.74 -18.11
CA VAL A 521 12.28 -9.32 -18.28
C VAL A 521 12.89 -8.81 -19.57
N ASP A 522 12.35 -7.74 -20.14
CA ASP A 522 12.98 -7.07 -21.27
C ASP A 522 13.90 -5.90 -20.86
N GLU A 523 14.71 -5.44 -21.82
CA GLU A 523 15.70 -4.37 -21.63
C GLU A 523 15.09 -3.06 -21.11
N SER A 524 13.82 -2.77 -21.44
CA SER A 524 13.09 -1.58 -20.98
C SER A 524 12.50 -1.71 -19.57
N ALA A 525 12.49 -2.93 -19.02
CA ALA A 525 11.66 -3.30 -17.89
C ALA A 525 12.40 -4.16 -16.84
N GLN A 526 13.71 -3.96 -16.67
CA GLN A 526 14.54 -4.82 -15.81
C GLN A 526 14.32 -4.65 -14.29
N GLU A 527 13.62 -3.58 -13.87
CA GLU A 527 13.28 -3.37 -12.46
C GLU A 527 12.23 -4.38 -11.96
N ILE A 528 12.52 -5.01 -10.82
CA ILE A 528 11.64 -5.92 -10.08
C ILE A 528 10.94 -5.14 -8.96
N PHE A 529 9.89 -4.41 -9.32
CA PHE A 529 9.20 -3.52 -8.36
C PHE A 529 8.13 -4.23 -7.50
N TRP A 530 7.58 -5.35 -7.98
CA TRP A 530 6.48 -6.08 -7.30
C TRP A 530 6.97 -7.03 -6.18
N GLN A 531 8.28 -7.17 -6.01
CA GLN A 531 8.91 -8.02 -4.99
C GLN A 531 10.13 -7.31 -4.39
N ARG A 532 9.86 -6.26 -3.60
CA ARG A 532 10.89 -5.52 -2.85
C ARG A 532 10.94 -5.99 -1.41
N ASP A 533 11.45 -7.21 -1.23
CA ASP A 533 11.65 -7.83 0.08
C ASP A 533 13.12 -8.23 0.27
N HIS A 534 13.51 -8.53 1.52
CA HIS A 534 14.89 -8.84 1.87
C HIS A 534 15.43 -10.07 1.11
N TYR A 535 14.59 -11.08 0.86
CA TYR A 535 14.99 -12.28 0.12
C TYR A 535 15.26 -11.96 -1.34
N SER A 536 14.33 -11.25 -1.98
CA SER A 536 14.46 -10.80 -3.37
C SER A 536 15.64 -9.86 -3.56
N ALA A 537 15.87 -8.93 -2.61
CA ALA A 537 17.05 -8.07 -2.60
C ALA A 537 18.34 -8.90 -2.59
N PHE A 538 18.39 -9.94 -1.75
CA PHE A 538 19.59 -10.77 -1.58
C PHE A 538 19.85 -11.61 -2.84
N GLN A 539 18.80 -12.20 -3.40
CA GLN A 539 18.88 -12.93 -4.68
C GLN A 539 19.43 -12.06 -5.81
N LEU A 540 18.93 -10.83 -5.94
CA LEU A 540 19.36 -9.88 -6.98
C LEU A 540 20.78 -9.35 -6.74
N LEU A 541 21.17 -9.16 -5.48
CA LEU A 541 22.51 -8.69 -5.11
C LEU A 541 23.60 -9.69 -5.55
N PHE A 542 23.33 -10.99 -5.41
CA PHE A 542 24.30 -12.07 -5.69
C PHE A 542 24.02 -12.86 -6.97
N LEU A 543 23.25 -12.29 -7.90
CA LEU A 543 23.07 -12.87 -9.24
C LEU A 543 24.42 -13.14 -9.90
N LYS A 544 24.61 -14.38 -10.35
CA LYS A 544 25.82 -14.76 -11.07
C LYS A 544 25.60 -14.51 -12.56
N GLN A 545 26.26 -13.50 -13.12
CA GLN A 545 26.24 -13.25 -14.55
C GLN A 545 26.89 -14.41 -15.31
N VAL A 546 26.18 -14.92 -16.31
CA VAL A 546 26.65 -16.00 -17.19
C VAL A 546 27.22 -15.41 -18.47
N PHE A 547 26.41 -14.57 -19.12
CA PHE A 547 26.82 -13.72 -20.22
C PHE A 547 25.93 -12.48 -20.28
N ARG A 548 26.43 -11.45 -20.94
CA ARG A 548 25.72 -10.20 -21.21
C ARG A 548 26.23 -9.66 -22.54
N LYS A 549 25.33 -9.44 -23.51
CA LYS A 549 25.68 -8.84 -24.79
C LYS A 549 26.18 -7.41 -24.59
N LYS A 550 27.09 -6.95 -25.46
CA LYS A 550 27.61 -5.58 -25.43
C LYS A 550 26.44 -4.59 -25.53
N GLY A 551 26.46 -3.56 -24.68
CA GLY A 551 25.41 -2.53 -24.61
C GLY A 551 24.20 -2.86 -23.74
N THR A 552 24.02 -4.09 -23.26
CA THR A 552 22.92 -4.41 -22.32
C THR A 552 23.31 -4.00 -20.91
N PRO A 553 22.57 -3.09 -20.22
CA PRO A 553 22.96 -2.65 -18.88
C PRO A 553 22.86 -3.79 -17.85
N HIS A 554 23.56 -3.65 -16.73
CA HIS A 554 23.51 -4.67 -15.69
C HIS A 554 22.17 -4.55 -14.94
N ILE A 555 21.55 -5.68 -14.60
CA ILE A 555 20.23 -5.70 -13.94
C ILE A 555 20.17 -4.85 -12.65
N ARG A 556 21.25 -4.86 -11.87
CA ARG A 556 21.37 -4.05 -10.64
C ARG A 556 21.27 -2.54 -10.88
N SER A 557 21.61 -2.03 -12.08
CA SER A 557 21.40 -0.62 -12.43
C SER A 557 19.92 -0.21 -12.37
N PHE A 558 19.00 -1.17 -12.59
CA PHE A 558 17.55 -0.94 -12.53
C PHE A 558 16.92 -1.32 -11.19
N ASN A 559 17.67 -1.94 -10.27
CA ASN A 559 17.17 -2.43 -9.00
C ASN A 559 17.86 -1.73 -7.82
N ARG A 560 17.95 -0.40 -7.87
CA ARG A 560 18.64 0.42 -6.85
C ARG A 560 18.00 0.31 -5.46
N TRP A 561 16.74 -0.11 -5.39
CA TRP A 561 16.04 -0.40 -4.14
C TRP A 561 16.73 -1.47 -3.28
N ILE A 562 17.60 -2.32 -3.87
CA ILE A 562 18.45 -3.27 -3.14
C ILE A 562 19.31 -2.53 -2.08
N ALA A 563 19.79 -1.33 -2.40
CA ALA A 563 20.61 -0.53 -1.48
C ALA A 563 19.85 -0.14 -0.21
N GLY A 564 18.51 -0.09 -0.25
CA GLY A 564 17.70 0.16 0.94
C GLY A 564 17.56 -1.04 1.87
N PHE A 565 17.89 -2.25 1.41
CA PHE A 565 18.05 -3.42 2.27
C PHE A 565 19.51 -3.63 2.65
N PHE A 566 20.41 -3.30 1.74
CA PHE A 566 21.83 -3.58 1.84
C PHE A 566 22.63 -2.32 1.47
N PRO A 567 22.79 -1.38 2.42
CA PRO A 567 23.44 -0.10 2.17
C PRO A 567 24.89 -0.22 1.72
N ASN A 568 25.58 -1.33 2.01
CA ASN A 568 26.97 -1.57 1.56
C ASN A 568 27.07 -2.23 0.18
N SER A 569 25.94 -2.41 -0.53
CA SER A 569 25.93 -2.99 -1.87
C SER A 569 26.59 -2.06 -2.90
N PRO A 570 27.31 -2.61 -3.90
CA PRO A 570 27.91 -1.79 -4.96
C PRO A 570 26.84 -1.07 -5.78
N GLN A 571 27.02 0.23 -5.98
CA GLN A 571 26.16 1.02 -6.86
C GLN A 571 26.57 0.83 -8.31
N PHE A 572 25.59 0.81 -9.21
CA PHE A 572 25.81 0.73 -10.66
C PHE A 572 25.23 1.96 -11.31
N GLU A 573 26.02 2.61 -12.18
CA GLU A 573 25.53 3.70 -13.02
C GLU A 573 24.54 3.18 -14.07
N ILE A 574 23.61 4.05 -14.46
CA ILE A 574 22.66 3.77 -15.54
C ILE A 574 23.34 4.14 -16.85
N ILE A 575 23.89 3.13 -17.53
CA ILE A 575 24.44 3.32 -18.88
C ILE A 575 23.32 3.00 -19.87
N GLY A 576 22.64 4.05 -20.36
CA GLY A 576 21.73 4.03 -21.53
C GLY A 576 20.54 3.06 -21.45
N THR A 577 19.32 3.60 -21.47
CA THR A 577 18.13 2.80 -21.78
C THR A 577 18.07 2.57 -23.29
N SER A 578 17.85 1.33 -23.76
CA SER A 578 17.48 1.15 -25.17
C SER A 578 16.13 1.84 -25.38
N GLU A 579 16.00 2.59 -26.47
CA GLU A 579 14.71 3.11 -26.89
C GLU A 579 13.73 1.95 -27.09
N LYS A 580 12.44 2.24 -26.89
CA LYS A 580 11.38 1.31 -27.32
C LYS A 580 11.60 1.06 -28.81
N PRO A 581 11.44 -0.17 -29.31
CA PRO A 581 11.49 -0.40 -30.73
C PRO A 581 10.44 0.51 -31.37
N ASP A 582 10.92 1.47 -32.16
CA ASP A 582 10.10 2.12 -33.14
C ASP A 582 9.77 1.07 -34.20
N GLU A 583 8.56 1.12 -34.74
CA GLU A 583 7.93 0.15 -35.66
C GLU A 583 7.13 -0.99 -35.02
N ARG A 584 5.82 -1.02 -35.33
CA ARG A 584 4.89 -2.14 -35.06
C ARG A 584 4.97 -3.13 -36.23
N GLY A 585 5.90 -4.08 -36.15
CA GLY A 585 6.09 -5.11 -37.18
C GLY A 585 5.25 -6.37 -36.97
N LEU A 586 5.27 -7.28 -37.95
CA LEU A 586 4.63 -8.62 -37.88
C LEU A 586 5.03 -9.39 -36.61
N VAL A 587 6.30 -9.28 -36.19
CA VAL A 587 6.83 -9.98 -35.01
C VAL A 587 6.19 -9.49 -33.71
N ASP A 588 5.80 -8.22 -33.62
CA ASP A 588 5.11 -7.66 -32.43
C ASP A 588 3.68 -8.16 -32.33
N TRP A 589 3.00 -8.28 -33.48
CA TRP A 589 1.67 -8.89 -33.54
C TRP A 589 1.71 -10.36 -33.09
N ILE A 590 2.72 -11.13 -33.56
CA ILE A 590 2.93 -12.51 -33.12
C ILE A 590 3.23 -12.55 -31.60
N ASN A 591 4.10 -11.69 -31.09
CA ASN A 591 4.39 -11.63 -29.65
C ASN A 591 3.13 -11.35 -28.82
N MET A 592 2.29 -10.41 -29.26
CA MET A 592 1.02 -10.11 -28.60
C MET A 592 0.05 -11.30 -28.63
N ALA A 593 -0.10 -11.95 -29.77
CA ALA A 593 -0.93 -13.15 -29.90
C ALA A 593 -0.46 -14.26 -28.96
N VAL A 594 0.84 -14.53 -28.93
CA VAL A 594 1.48 -15.51 -28.02
C VAL A 594 1.25 -15.16 -26.54
N MET A 595 1.42 -13.89 -26.18
CA MET A 595 1.14 -13.39 -24.83
C MET A 595 -0.32 -13.68 -24.44
N PHE A 596 -1.29 -13.29 -25.28
CA PHE A 596 -2.70 -13.50 -24.98
C PHE A 596 -3.07 -14.98 -24.85
N LEU A 597 -2.50 -15.84 -25.68
CA LEU A 597 -2.69 -17.29 -25.59
C LEU A 597 -2.20 -17.84 -24.24
N TRP A 598 -1.01 -17.44 -23.79
CA TRP A 598 -0.47 -17.86 -22.50
C TRP A 598 -1.29 -17.32 -21.32
N ILE A 599 -1.62 -16.02 -21.33
CA ILE A 599 -2.44 -15.40 -20.27
C ILE A 599 -3.78 -16.12 -20.15
N ARG A 600 -4.46 -16.39 -21.28
CA ARG A 600 -5.74 -17.11 -21.30
C ARG A 600 -5.59 -18.54 -20.78
N ARG A 601 -4.50 -19.23 -21.16
CA ARG A 601 -4.19 -20.59 -20.66
C ARG A 601 -3.96 -20.60 -19.15
N TRP A 602 -3.25 -19.61 -18.59
CA TRP A 602 -2.99 -19.51 -17.15
C TRP A 602 -4.20 -19.08 -16.34
N GLN A 603 -5.02 -18.18 -16.87
CA GLN A 603 -6.29 -17.82 -16.24
C GLN A 603 -7.24 -19.02 -16.13
N LYS A 604 -7.31 -19.87 -17.17
CA LYS A 604 -8.08 -21.12 -17.14
C LYS A 604 -7.56 -22.12 -16.10
N SER A 605 -6.27 -22.11 -15.78
CA SER A 605 -5.69 -22.96 -14.74
C SER A 605 -5.65 -22.30 -13.34
N GLY A 606 -6.40 -21.20 -13.15
CA GLY A 606 -6.55 -20.53 -11.86
C GLY A 606 -5.35 -19.64 -11.47
N LYS A 607 -4.32 -19.51 -12.31
CA LYS A 607 -3.15 -18.66 -12.02
C LYS A 607 -3.49 -17.19 -12.23
N ARG A 608 -3.14 -16.34 -11.25
CA ARG A 608 -3.34 -14.89 -11.30
C ARG A 608 -2.02 -14.14 -11.09
N SER A 609 -1.78 -13.10 -11.89
CA SER A 609 -0.61 -12.22 -11.74
C SER A 609 -0.71 -11.49 -10.40
N GLY A 610 0.38 -11.42 -9.65
CA GLY A 610 0.43 -10.86 -8.30
C GLY A 610 0.11 -11.85 -7.18
N HIS A 611 -0.33 -13.07 -7.48
CA HIS A 611 -0.66 -14.08 -6.48
C HIS A 611 0.46 -15.14 -6.36
N GLY A 612 0.79 -15.55 -5.13
CA GLY A 612 1.78 -16.62 -4.87
C GLY A 612 3.19 -16.32 -5.40
N GLY A 613 3.58 -15.05 -5.49
CA GLY A 613 4.88 -14.63 -6.02
C GLY A 613 5.02 -14.65 -7.54
N MET A 614 3.95 -15.03 -8.27
CA MET A 614 3.87 -14.93 -9.72
C MET A 614 3.60 -13.49 -10.16
N TYR A 615 4.16 -13.08 -11.29
CA TYR A 615 3.92 -11.77 -11.89
C TYR A 615 4.10 -11.86 -13.40
N TRP A 616 3.21 -11.24 -14.16
CA TRP A 616 3.43 -11.04 -15.58
C TRP A 616 2.76 -9.76 -16.08
N ASP A 617 3.43 -9.11 -17.02
CA ASP A 617 2.95 -8.00 -17.84
C ASP A 617 3.49 -8.13 -19.28
N PHE A 618 3.41 -7.07 -20.09
CA PHE A 618 3.91 -7.11 -21.47
C PHE A 618 5.41 -7.41 -21.59
N SER A 619 6.20 -7.00 -20.59
CA SER A 619 7.65 -6.95 -20.61
C SER A 619 8.32 -7.83 -19.56
N ARG A 620 7.53 -8.49 -18.68
CA ARG A 620 8.04 -9.22 -17.52
C ARG A 620 7.22 -10.46 -17.25
N ILE A 621 7.89 -11.54 -16.87
CA ILE A 621 7.31 -12.84 -16.57
C ILE A 621 8.06 -13.48 -15.39
N LYS A 622 7.30 -13.88 -14.36
CA LYS A 622 7.69 -14.71 -13.22
C LYS A 622 6.54 -15.66 -12.91
N LEU A 623 6.79 -16.96 -12.96
CA LEU A 623 5.74 -17.99 -12.88
C LEU A 623 5.94 -19.01 -11.77
N HIS A 624 6.91 -18.77 -10.90
CA HIS A 624 7.17 -19.64 -9.77
C HIS A 624 6.04 -19.50 -8.74
N SER A 625 5.33 -20.60 -8.49
CA SER A 625 4.17 -20.66 -7.59
C SER A 625 4.52 -21.05 -6.16
N ASN A 626 5.71 -21.62 -5.93
CA ASN A 626 6.17 -21.99 -4.60
C ASN A 626 6.84 -20.77 -3.95
N ASP A 627 6.07 -20.07 -3.12
CA ASP A 627 6.61 -19.00 -2.31
C ASP A 627 7.36 -19.58 -1.11
N HIS A 628 8.68 -19.76 -1.26
CA HIS A 628 9.54 -20.21 -0.17
C HIS A 628 9.84 -19.12 0.87
N ARG A 629 9.40 -17.87 0.65
CA ARG A 629 9.72 -16.73 1.54
C ARG A 629 9.25 -16.94 2.99
N PRO A 630 8.02 -17.43 3.27
CA PRO A 630 7.58 -17.67 4.65
C PRO A 630 8.44 -18.73 5.37
N PHE A 631 8.84 -19.78 4.66
CA PHE A 631 9.73 -20.82 5.20
C PHE A 631 11.12 -20.27 5.51
N ILE A 632 11.71 -19.53 4.56
CA ILE A 632 13.03 -18.89 4.71
C ILE A 632 13.02 -17.92 5.88
N TYR A 633 11.95 -17.12 6.01
CA TYR A 633 11.82 -16.16 7.09
C TYR A 633 11.71 -16.84 8.47
N ARG A 634 10.85 -17.87 8.60
CA ARG A 634 10.74 -18.65 9.84
C ARG A 634 12.07 -19.29 10.22
N ARG A 635 12.76 -19.91 9.26
CA ARG A 635 14.06 -20.55 9.51
C ARG A 635 15.14 -19.55 9.88
N TYR A 636 15.10 -18.36 9.28
CA TYR A 636 15.99 -17.25 9.61
C TYR A 636 15.81 -16.81 11.06
N GLU A 637 14.57 -16.56 11.49
CA GLU A 637 14.26 -16.15 12.87
C GLU A 637 14.69 -17.22 13.89
N GLU A 638 14.47 -18.51 13.59
CA GLU A 638 14.95 -19.62 14.42
C GLU A 638 16.48 -19.62 14.60
N LEU A 639 17.24 -19.40 13.53
CA LEU A 639 18.71 -19.40 13.57
C LEU A 639 19.26 -18.19 14.33
N VAL A 640 18.69 -17.00 14.09
CA VAL A 640 19.05 -15.78 14.82
C VAL A 640 18.76 -15.96 16.31
N GLY A 641 17.56 -16.41 16.67
CA GLY A 641 17.17 -16.65 18.06
C GLY A 641 18.07 -17.69 18.75
N LYS A 642 18.45 -18.77 18.06
CA LYS A 642 19.40 -19.76 18.60
C LYS A 642 20.79 -19.17 18.84
N CYS A 643 21.31 -18.36 17.92
CA CYS A 643 22.61 -17.73 18.08
C CYS A 643 22.60 -16.71 19.21
N GLN A 644 21.59 -15.84 19.25
CA GLN A 644 21.43 -14.84 20.30
C GLN A 644 21.26 -15.48 21.68
N LYS A 645 20.49 -16.57 21.78
CA LYS A 645 20.35 -17.34 23.02
C LYS A 645 21.69 -17.91 23.48
N LYS A 646 22.45 -18.58 22.60
CA LYS A 646 23.78 -19.11 22.94
C LYS A 646 24.78 -18.03 23.36
N ILE A 647 24.71 -16.86 22.73
CA ILE A 647 25.54 -15.70 23.08
C ILE A 647 25.16 -15.15 24.46
N LYS A 648 23.85 -15.07 24.75
CA LYS A 648 23.31 -14.55 26.03
C LYS A 648 23.52 -15.51 27.19
N ASP A 649 23.38 -16.81 26.95
CA ASP A 649 23.49 -17.87 27.96
C ASP A 649 24.95 -18.20 28.32
N GLY A 650 25.93 -17.67 27.56
CA GLY A 650 27.31 -17.51 28.02
C GLY A 650 28.03 -18.78 28.46
N GLU A 651 28.08 -19.82 27.62
CA GLU A 651 29.26 -20.69 27.65
C GLU A 651 30.43 -19.94 27.00
N VAL A 652 31.41 -19.60 27.85
CA VAL A 652 32.73 -19.01 27.60
C VAL A 652 32.84 -17.49 27.81
N LYS A 653 33.43 -17.14 28.98
CA LYS A 653 33.94 -15.81 29.34
C LYS A 653 34.92 -15.29 28.26
N PRO A 654 34.90 -14.00 27.92
CA PRO A 654 35.94 -13.42 27.08
C PRO A 654 37.29 -13.58 27.79
N ARG A 655 38.22 -14.34 27.22
CA ARG A 655 39.63 -14.27 27.62
C ARG A 655 40.11 -12.86 27.29
N ASN A 656 40.48 -12.14 28.34
CA ASN A 656 41.24 -10.89 28.36
C ASN A 656 41.63 -10.33 26.99
N THR A 657 41.02 -9.21 26.61
CA THR A 657 41.69 -8.21 25.80
C THR A 657 41.60 -6.89 26.54
N GLN A 658 42.76 -6.47 27.05
CA GLN A 658 43.01 -5.18 27.66
C GLN A 658 42.55 -4.04 26.74
N VAL A 659 42.03 -3.01 27.40
CA VAL A 659 41.79 -1.66 26.89
C VAL A 659 43.03 -1.15 26.15
N TRP A 660 42.87 -0.79 24.86
CA TRP A 660 43.57 0.31 24.16
C TRP A 660 42.72 0.77 22.98
#